data_AF-A0A2G9PI20-F1
#
_entry.id   AF-A0A2G9PI20-F1
#
_cell.length_a   1.000
_cell.length_b   1.000
_cell.length_c   1.000
_cell.angle_alpha   90.00
_cell.angle_beta   90.00
_cell.angle_gamma   90.00
#
_symmetry.space_group_name_H-M   'P 1'
#
loop_
_entity.id
_entity.type
_entity.pdbx_description
1 polymer ?
#
loop_
_entity_poly.entity_id
_entity_poly.type
_entity_poly.pdbx_seq_one_letter_code
_entity_poly.pdbx_strand_id
1 'polypeptide(L)'
;MEVSKPFLRKKFAKDYAKYYEVPLFRQEGFEHRVCEKCGKGFWTASGVHSCGDSEHEEYSFFREKPRNESYASFWKKFSDFFSRNGHEIVPRYPVISRWRDDLYFTIASIVDFQRLENGRVVFEYPANPLVVPQPCLRFSDIANIGVTGRHLSGFMMAGQHSFGEKGYKRDKCIELNYGFLTKVLGVKKEELTYGEDVWALPDFSAFGPCIESFAKGSELVNSVFMQYYWDDGVKDLPLSVIDVGWGFERLLWYYRGDQTIYDATFPMEVAYLKKNAGIRETELTKKYNRISSSLDVENVHSFHEEKNKIAGSLGITVQEMEEEIAPMQALYAVADHTRSLLFALADGGLPSNTAGGYNLRVLFRRALGFVQQYELTDDYVKLFEMHARDLKPLWPELEESLEWIKPILENEEEKYAESLKKAKRMCGSVVRSGKLSSEKMAVLYESHGVTPELLEAVAGEGGCEIDVPSDFYSKITSRHLMGEKNAEETLVVNAPTTKPAYYDDPKKTEISAKVVQVFDDAVALDKTIFYPEGGGQCGDRGFIDDARIEDTRKTGGVILHCTPLAKNFRKGQKVRLKLDVDRRDALTRHHTATHCVNAAAREVLGPHVWQCGSRKEEDEAHLDVTHFEKPSRDQLLLIEEKANQFVLEAHPVRVTEMNRGEAEEKYGFRLYQGGGAIGNRVRVVEVEGVDVEACGGLHRDNTSEIGFIKIFGAEQVQDGVTRLRYAAGPAALKKARSD
;
A
#
# COMPACT_ATOMS: atom_id res chain seq x y z
N MET A 1 -19.26 24.72 -14.88
CA MET A 1 -19.60 23.28 -14.97
C MET A 1 -18.55 22.54 -14.19
N GLU A 2 -18.94 21.74 -13.22
CA GLU A 2 -18.01 20.92 -12.42
C GLU A 2 -17.51 19.75 -13.26
N VAL A 3 -16.20 19.53 -13.28
CA VAL A 3 -15.59 18.43 -14.05
C VAL A 3 -15.92 17.10 -13.39
N SER A 4 -16.28 16.11 -14.20
CA SER A 4 -16.57 14.76 -13.74
C SER A 4 -16.22 13.72 -14.81
N LYS A 5 -15.99 12.46 -14.42
CA LYS A 5 -15.78 11.36 -15.38
C LYS A 5 -16.94 11.23 -16.39
N PRO A 6 -18.23 11.26 -16.00
CA PRO A 6 -19.34 11.21 -16.96
C PRO A 6 -19.35 12.39 -17.95
N PHE A 7 -18.98 13.59 -17.49
CA PHE A 7 -18.86 14.75 -18.36
C PHE A 7 -17.74 14.55 -19.41
N LEU A 8 -16.56 14.08 -18.98
CA LEU A 8 -15.44 13.82 -19.87
C LEU A 8 -15.73 12.70 -20.87
N ARG A 9 -16.38 11.61 -20.44
CA ARG A 9 -16.85 10.52 -21.33
C ARG A 9 -17.71 11.05 -22.46
N LYS A 10 -18.74 11.85 -22.14
CA LYS A 10 -19.60 12.48 -23.16
C LYS A 10 -18.84 13.43 -24.08
N LYS A 11 -17.82 14.13 -23.56
CA LYS A 11 -16.98 15.04 -24.34
C LYS A 11 -16.09 14.28 -25.32
N PHE A 12 -15.43 13.20 -24.87
CA PHE A 12 -14.51 12.43 -25.70
C PHE A 12 -15.25 11.59 -26.75
N ALA A 13 -16.40 11.01 -26.40
CA ALA A 13 -17.23 10.26 -27.35
C ALA A 13 -17.71 11.10 -28.56
N LYS A 14 -17.88 12.42 -28.41
CA LYS A 14 -18.24 13.31 -29.54
C LYS A 14 -17.14 13.45 -30.59
N ASP A 15 -15.89 13.23 -30.20
CA ASP A 15 -14.70 13.33 -31.05
C ASP A 15 -13.85 12.06 -30.87
N TYR A 16 -14.52 10.90 -30.94
CA TYR A 16 -13.93 9.59 -30.66
C TYR A 16 -12.71 9.31 -31.56
N ALA A 17 -12.73 9.78 -32.81
CA ALA A 17 -11.62 9.65 -33.75
C ALA A 17 -10.33 10.29 -33.21
N LYS A 18 -10.43 11.42 -32.52
CA LYS A 18 -9.28 12.05 -31.88
C LYS A 18 -8.80 11.25 -30.66
N TYR A 19 -9.72 10.82 -29.79
CA TYR A 19 -9.37 10.29 -28.47
C TYR A 19 -9.11 8.77 -28.42
N TYR A 20 -9.69 7.99 -29.33
CA TYR A 20 -9.68 6.53 -29.29
C TYR A 20 -9.21 5.85 -30.58
N GLU A 21 -9.41 6.47 -31.76
CA GLU A 21 -8.98 5.84 -33.01
C GLU A 21 -7.44 5.77 -33.11
N VAL A 22 -6.94 4.60 -33.53
CA VAL A 22 -5.52 4.35 -33.82
C VAL A 22 -5.36 3.74 -35.22
N PRO A 23 -4.21 3.93 -35.90
CA PRO A 23 -3.99 3.38 -37.24
C PRO A 23 -4.21 1.86 -37.34
N LEU A 24 -3.86 1.11 -36.28
CA LEU A 24 -4.06 -0.33 -36.20
C LEU A 24 -5.53 -0.74 -36.46
N PHE A 25 -6.50 0.02 -35.93
CA PHE A 25 -7.91 -0.32 -36.08
C PHE A 25 -8.32 -0.35 -37.55
N ARG A 26 -7.88 0.64 -38.34
CA ARG A 26 -8.12 0.66 -39.80
C ARG A 26 -7.38 -0.46 -40.52
N GLN A 27 -6.15 -0.76 -40.12
CA GLN A 27 -5.31 -1.79 -40.75
C GLN A 27 -5.90 -3.20 -40.57
N GLU A 28 -6.43 -3.49 -39.37
CA GLU A 28 -6.95 -4.81 -39.02
C GLU A 28 -8.47 -4.98 -39.26
N GLY A 29 -9.14 -3.89 -39.65
CA GLY A 29 -10.56 -3.87 -39.99
C GLY A 29 -11.50 -3.72 -38.80
N PHE A 30 -11.06 -3.07 -37.72
CA PHE A 30 -11.92 -2.71 -36.60
C PHE A 30 -12.77 -1.49 -36.94
N GLU A 31 -14.07 -1.60 -36.74
CA GLU A 31 -15.06 -0.54 -36.93
C GLU A 31 -15.53 0.00 -35.59
N HIS A 32 -15.73 1.32 -35.50
CA HIS A 32 -16.34 1.96 -34.34
C HIS A 32 -17.85 1.69 -34.30
N ARG A 33 -18.34 1.28 -33.13
CA ARG A 33 -19.74 0.99 -32.83
C ARG A 33 -20.12 1.57 -31.46
N VAL A 34 -21.42 1.58 -31.17
CA VAL A 34 -21.95 1.97 -29.86
C VAL A 34 -22.63 0.75 -29.25
N CYS A 35 -22.25 0.42 -28.01
CA CYS A 35 -22.78 -0.73 -27.31
C CYS A 35 -24.28 -0.55 -27.03
N GLU A 36 -25.10 -1.53 -27.39
CA GLU A 36 -26.56 -1.46 -27.19
C GLU A 36 -26.98 -1.53 -25.71
N LYS A 37 -26.10 -2.04 -24.84
CA LYS A 37 -26.40 -2.21 -23.40
C LYS A 37 -26.02 -0.99 -22.54
N CYS A 38 -24.82 -0.42 -22.74
CA CYS A 38 -24.34 0.72 -21.94
C CYS A 38 -24.20 2.04 -22.69
N GLY A 39 -24.34 2.04 -24.03
CA GLY A 39 -24.20 3.24 -24.85
C GLY A 39 -22.76 3.77 -24.97
N LYS A 40 -21.74 3.07 -24.47
CA LYS A 40 -20.32 3.42 -24.67
C LYS A 40 -19.89 3.10 -26.11
N GLY A 41 -18.97 3.90 -26.65
CA GLY A 41 -18.27 3.59 -27.89
C GLY A 41 -17.35 2.38 -27.72
N PHE A 42 -17.17 1.59 -28.77
CA PHE A 42 -16.23 0.48 -28.79
C PHE A 42 -15.82 0.14 -30.23
N TRP A 43 -14.72 -0.58 -30.39
CA TRP A 43 -14.21 -1.02 -31.69
C TRP A 43 -14.23 -2.55 -31.80
N THR A 44 -14.64 -3.07 -32.95
CA THR A 44 -14.69 -4.52 -33.22
C THR A 44 -14.41 -4.83 -34.68
N ALA A 45 -13.75 -5.96 -34.95
CA ALA A 45 -13.57 -6.50 -36.30
C ALA A 45 -14.69 -7.49 -36.69
N SER A 46 -15.72 -7.64 -35.86
CA SER A 46 -16.87 -8.52 -36.08
C SER A 46 -18.19 -7.75 -36.03
N GLY A 47 -19.29 -8.43 -36.36
CA GLY A 47 -20.63 -7.82 -36.38
C GLY A 47 -21.30 -7.67 -35.01
N VAL A 48 -20.56 -7.79 -33.90
CA VAL A 48 -21.15 -7.77 -32.54
C VAL A 48 -21.72 -6.40 -32.16
N HIS A 49 -22.65 -6.42 -31.21
CA HIS A 49 -23.43 -5.26 -30.76
C HIS A 49 -23.14 -4.87 -29.29
N SER A 50 -22.34 -5.66 -28.58
CA SER A 50 -21.90 -5.44 -27.19
C SER A 50 -20.41 -5.13 -27.13
N CYS A 51 -20.00 -4.36 -26.12
CA CYS A 51 -18.60 -3.95 -25.95
C CYS A 51 -17.66 -5.04 -25.42
N GLY A 52 -18.17 -6.23 -25.07
CA GLY A 52 -17.38 -7.35 -24.51
C GLY A 52 -17.15 -7.29 -23.00
N ASP A 53 -17.63 -6.24 -22.33
CA ASP A 53 -17.61 -6.14 -20.87
C ASP A 53 -18.37 -7.30 -20.23
N SER A 54 -17.87 -7.81 -19.11
CA SER A 54 -18.48 -8.87 -18.30
C SER A 54 -19.92 -8.62 -17.86
N GLU A 55 -20.36 -7.36 -17.73
CA GLU A 55 -21.77 -7.04 -17.45
C GLU A 55 -22.68 -7.23 -18.68
N HIS A 56 -22.07 -7.29 -19.87
CA HIS A 56 -22.73 -7.33 -21.17
C HIS A 56 -22.53 -8.64 -21.92
N GLU A 57 -21.51 -9.42 -21.58
CA GLU A 57 -21.15 -10.66 -22.23
C GLU A 57 -20.68 -11.69 -21.19
N GLU A 58 -21.17 -12.92 -21.32
CA GLU A 58 -20.75 -14.01 -20.44
C GLU A 58 -19.36 -14.54 -20.82
N TYR A 59 -18.66 -15.07 -19.82
CA TYR A 59 -17.36 -15.70 -19.98
C TYR A 59 -17.48 -16.98 -20.83
N SER A 60 -16.72 -17.08 -21.93
CA SER A 60 -16.85 -18.21 -22.87
C SER A 60 -15.52 -18.83 -23.32
N PHE A 61 -14.40 -18.51 -22.66
CA PHE A 61 -13.06 -19.03 -23.00
C PHE A 61 -12.68 -20.34 -22.29
N PHE A 62 -13.57 -20.91 -21.47
CA PHE A 62 -13.34 -22.12 -20.70
C PHE A 62 -12.99 -23.34 -21.57
N ARG A 63 -12.11 -24.22 -21.06
CA ARG A 63 -11.73 -25.48 -21.71
C ARG A 63 -12.15 -26.67 -20.87
N GLU A 64 -12.56 -27.75 -21.53
CA GLU A 64 -12.75 -29.04 -20.86
C GLU A 64 -11.45 -29.57 -20.25
N LYS A 65 -10.32 -29.28 -20.90
CA LYS A 65 -8.97 -29.57 -20.43
C LYS A 65 -8.14 -28.28 -20.47
N PRO A 66 -7.99 -27.60 -19.33
CA PRO A 66 -7.16 -26.40 -19.23
C PRO A 66 -5.71 -26.67 -19.65
N ARG A 67 -5.03 -25.63 -20.16
CA ARG A 67 -3.60 -25.75 -20.48
C ARG A 67 -2.78 -25.89 -19.20
N ASN A 68 -1.77 -26.74 -19.22
CA ASN A 68 -0.80 -26.83 -18.13
C ASN A 68 0.29 -25.74 -18.31
N GLU A 69 0.05 -24.57 -17.74
CA GLU A 69 0.97 -23.43 -17.76
C GLU A 69 1.12 -22.89 -16.33
N SER A 70 2.35 -22.75 -15.85
CA SER A 70 2.59 -22.16 -14.52
C SER A 70 2.60 -20.63 -14.57
N TYR A 71 2.36 -20.00 -13.41
CA TYR A 71 2.40 -18.55 -13.26
C TYR A 71 3.74 -17.97 -13.76
N ALA A 72 4.85 -18.57 -13.32
CA ALA A 72 6.19 -18.13 -13.69
C ALA A 72 6.52 -18.30 -15.18
N SER A 73 6.11 -19.43 -15.78
CA SER A 73 6.35 -19.69 -17.20
C SER A 73 5.54 -18.72 -18.08
N PHE A 74 4.31 -18.40 -17.68
CA PHE A 74 3.50 -17.40 -18.37
C PHE A 74 4.09 -15.98 -18.22
N TRP A 75 4.64 -15.64 -17.04
CA TRP A 75 5.30 -14.35 -16.82
C TRP A 75 6.52 -14.21 -17.72
N LYS A 76 7.29 -15.29 -17.90
CA LYS A 76 8.41 -15.30 -18.83
C LYS A 76 7.98 -14.99 -20.27
N LYS A 77 6.84 -15.53 -20.73
CA LYS A 77 6.30 -15.21 -22.07
C LYS A 77 5.90 -13.74 -22.18
N PHE A 78 5.29 -13.19 -21.14
CA PHE A 78 4.92 -11.77 -21.06
C PHE A 78 6.16 -10.87 -21.10
N SER A 79 7.10 -11.07 -20.18
CA SER A 79 8.32 -10.26 -20.08
C SER A 79 9.23 -10.41 -21.31
N ASP A 80 9.41 -11.61 -21.87
CA ASP A 80 10.18 -11.82 -23.11
C ASP A 80 9.58 -11.03 -24.29
N PHE A 81 8.25 -10.95 -24.39
CA PHE A 81 7.59 -10.18 -25.46
C PHE A 81 7.90 -8.69 -25.34
N PHE A 82 7.71 -8.10 -24.16
CA PHE A 82 7.93 -6.66 -23.97
C PHE A 82 9.42 -6.29 -24.01
N SER A 83 10.29 -7.14 -23.47
CA SER A 83 11.75 -6.96 -23.55
C SER A 83 12.25 -6.94 -25.00
N ARG A 84 11.79 -7.87 -25.85
CA ARG A 84 12.10 -7.87 -27.29
C ARG A 84 11.57 -6.64 -28.03
N ASN A 85 10.57 -5.97 -27.47
CA ASN A 85 10.00 -4.73 -27.98
C ASN A 85 10.55 -3.49 -27.23
N GLY A 86 11.71 -3.61 -26.59
CA GLY A 86 12.46 -2.47 -26.07
C GLY A 86 12.05 -1.97 -24.69
N HIS A 87 11.26 -2.74 -23.93
CA HIS A 87 10.94 -2.41 -22.54
C HIS A 87 12.00 -2.97 -21.60
N GLU A 88 12.40 -2.17 -20.63
CA GLU A 88 13.20 -2.66 -19.51
C GLU A 88 12.28 -3.33 -18.48
N ILE A 89 12.64 -4.55 -18.04
CA ILE A 89 11.89 -5.25 -16.99
C ILE A 89 12.48 -4.82 -15.66
N VAL A 90 11.71 -4.06 -14.88
CA VAL A 90 12.16 -3.53 -13.58
C VAL A 90 11.62 -4.39 -12.44
N PRO A 91 12.31 -4.46 -11.29
CA PRO A 91 11.82 -5.18 -10.11
C PRO A 91 10.49 -4.62 -9.61
N ARG A 92 9.71 -5.46 -8.92
CA ARG A 92 8.51 -5.00 -8.21
C ARG A 92 8.87 -4.03 -7.08
N TYR A 93 7.95 -3.14 -6.77
CA TYR A 93 7.96 -2.36 -5.55
C TYR A 93 7.22 -3.13 -4.44
N PRO A 94 7.45 -2.79 -3.16
CA PRO A 94 6.66 -3.32 -2.06
C PRO A 94 5.15 -3.06 -2.23
N VAL A 95 4.30 -3.98 -1.76
CA VAL A 95 2.84 -3.76 -1.71
C VAL A 95 2.44 -2.74 -0.65
N ILE A 96 3.33 -2.47 0.32
CA ILE A 96 3.18 -1.38 1.28
C ILE A 96 3.83 -0.14 0.69
N SER A 97 3.05 0.92 0.53
CA SER A 97 3.52 2.17 -0.05
C SER A 97 4.44 2.91 0.93
N ARG A 98 5.76 2.78 0.72
CA ARG A 98 6.79 3.42 1.57
C ARG A 98 7.24 4.79 1.06
N TRP A 99 6.97 5.10 -0.20
CA TRP A 99 7.40 6.34 -0.87
C TRP A 99 6.28 7.38 -0.98
N ARG A 100 5.06 7.04 -0.56
CA ARG A 100 3.88 7.90 -0.57
C ARG A 100 3.09 7.75 0.72
N ASP A 101 2.83 8.88 1.36
CA ASP A 101 2.09 8.93 2.63
C ASP A 101 0.57 8.99 2.45
N ASP A 102 0.06 9.22 1.24
CA ASP A 102 -1.38 9.33 0.97
C ASP A 102 -2.08 7.97 0.73
N LEU A 103 -1.31 6.91 0.49
CA LEU A 103 -1.77 5.55 0.25
C LEU A 103 -1.02 4.59 1.16
N TYR A 104 -1.72 3.62 1.76
CA TYR A 104 -1.05 2.53 2.50
C TYR A 104 -0.55 1.41 1.60
N PHE A 105 -1.26 1.13 0.52
CA PHE A 105 -1.01 -0.02 -0.36
C PHE A 105 -0.83 0.40 -1.81
N THR A 106 -0.02 -0.36 -2.53
CA THR A 106 0.10 -0.26 -3.98
C THR A 106 -1.15 -0.87 -4.62
N ILE A 107 -2.00 -0.03 -5.21
CA ILE A 107 -3.31 -0.43 -5.79
C ILE A 107 -3.27 -0.60 -7.32
N ALA A 108 -2.20 -0.12 -7.95
CA ALA A 108 -1.92 -0.17 -9.38
C ALA A 108 -0.40 0.03 -9.60
N SER A 109 0.14 -0.54 -10.67
CA SER A 109 1.58 -0.46 -10.98
C SER A 109 2.09 0.96 -11.21
N ILE A 110 1.24 1.88 -11.69
CA ILE A 110 1.62 3.28 -11.88
C ILE A 110 1.97 4.00 -10.57
N VAL A 111 1.46 3.52 -9.43
CA VAL A 111 1.69 4.11 -8.10
C VAL A 111 3.17 4.07 -7.73
N ASP A 112 3.90 3.06 -8.21
CA ASP A 112 5.35 2.87 -8.00
C ASP A 112 6.15 4.10 -8.45
N PHE A 113 5.70 4.73 -9.53
CA PHE A 113 6.38 5.84 -10.18
C PHE A 113 5.79 7.21 -9.81
N GLN A 114 4.72 7.25 -9.02
CA GLN A 114 4.10 8.49 -8.59
C GLN A 114 4.78 9.03 -7.32
N ARG A 115 4.96 10.35 -7.26
CA ARG A 115 5.47 11.09 -6.09
C ARG A 115 4.57 12.30 -5.86
N LEU A 116 4.47 12.75 -4.61
CA LEU A 116 3.72 13.96 -4.26
C LEU A 116 4.68 15.13 -4.04
N GLU A 117 4.56 16.16 -4.88
CA GLU A 117 5.30 17.41 -4.74
C GLU A 117 4.32 18.58 -4.71
N ASN A 118 4.30 19.34 -3.60
CA ASN A 118 3.37 20.45 -3.38
C ASN A 118 1.89 20.08 -3.64
N GLY A 119 1.50 18.87 -3.23
CA GLY A 119 0.13 18.35 -3.42
C GLY A 119 -0.20 17.93 -4.85
N ARG A 120 0.78 17.85 -5.76
CA ARG A 120 0.59 17.37 -7.13
C ARG A 120 1.39 16.10 -7.37
N VAL A 121 0.83 15.22 -8.21
CA VAL A 121 1.53 14.01 -8.65
C VAL A 121 2.59 14.39 -9.67
N VAL A 122 3.82 13.96 -9.42
CA VAL A 122 4.93 13.95 -10.38
C VAL A 122 5.40 12.51 -10.59
N PHE A 123 6.10 12.26 -11.69
CA PHE A 123 6.56 10.92 -12.06
C PHE A 123 8.07 10.79 -11.97
N GLU A 124 8.53 9.73 -11.31
CA GLU A 124 9.93 9.32 -11.24
C GLU A 124 10.01 7.82 -11.52
N TYR A 125 10.85 7.44 -12.50
CA TYR A 125 10.89 6.11 -13.05
C TYR A 125 12.32 5.73 -13.44
N PRO A 126 12.72 4.46 -13.22
CA PRO A 126 14.09 4.00 -13.45
C PRO A 126 14.42 3.81 -14.94
N ALA A 127 13.41 3.57 -15.77
CA ALA A 127 13.59 3.27 -17.20
C ALA A 127 12.40 3.79 -18.03
N ASN A 128 12.57 3.91 -19.35
CA ASN A 128 11.50 4.34 -20.24
C ASN A 128 11.70 3.85 -21.69
N PRO A 129 10.82 3.00 -22.24
CA PRO A 129 9.67 2.39 -21.57
C PRO A 129 10.06 1.27 -20.61
N LEU A 130 9.17 0.91 -19.69
CA LEU A 130 9.41 -0.15 -18.72
C LEU A 130 8.21 -1.10 -18.58
N VAL A 131 8.48 -2.28 -18.04
CA VAL A 131 7.48 -3.22 -17.53
C VAL A 131 7.82 -3.61 -16.09
N VAL A 132 6.84 -3.58 -15.20
CA VAL A 132 6.98 -3.98 -13.79
C VAL A 132 5.99 -5.11 -13.45
N PRO A 133 6.43 -6.23 -12.84
CA PRO A 133 5.54 -7.26 -12.31
C PRO A 133 5.01 -6.83 -10.93
N GLN A 134 4.13 -5.83 -10.85
CA GLN A 134 3.75 -5.25 -9.56
C GLN A 134 2.57 -6.01 -8.90
N PRO A 135 2.75 -6.68 -7.75
CA PRO A 135 1.63 -7.14 -6.94
C PRO A 135 0.88 -5.93 -6.36
N CYS A 136 -0.44 -5.95 -6.44
CA CYS A 136 -1.31 -4.89 -5.95
C CYS A 136 -2.33 -5.47 -4.98
N LEU A 137 -2.67 -4.72 -3.93
CA LEU A 137 -3.70 -5.11 -2.97
C LEU A 137 -4.93 -4.21 -3.11
N ARG A 138 -6.11 -4.82 -3.14
CA ARG A 138 -7.40 -4.12 -3.18
C ARG A 138 -8.36 -4.74 -2.17
N PHE A 139 -9.05 -3.88 -1.44
CA PHE A 139 -9.94 -4.26 -0.34
C PHE A 139 -11.40 -3.86 -0.57
N SER A 140 -11.70 -3.18 -1.69
CA SER A 140 -13.08 -2.87 -2.09
C SER A 140 -13.87 -4.14 -2.33
N ASP A 141 -13.25 -5.12 -3.00
CA ASP A 141 -13.94 -6.25 -3.61
C ASP A 141 -14.04 -7.48 -2.68
N ILE A 142 -13.82 -7.33 -1.37
CA ILE A 142 -13.68 -8.47 -0.44
C ILE A 142 -14.89 -9.39 -0.45
N ALA A 143 -16.11 -8.83 -0.52
CA ALA A 143 -17.34 -9.61 -0.56
C ALA A 143 -17.45 -10.48 -1.82
N ASN A 144 -16.89 -10.02 -2.93
CA ASN A 144 -16.92 -10.70 -4.23
C ASN A 144 -15.91 -11.86 -4.34
N ILE A 145 -14.89 -11.91 -3.47
CA ILE A 145 -13.81 -12.91 -3.50
C ILE A 145 -14.35 -14.28 -3.04
N GLY A 146 -14.07 -15.31 -3.83
CA GLY A 146 -14.57 -16.67 -3.67
C GLY A 146 -15.97 -16.87 -4.26
N VAL A 147 -16.77 -15.80 -4.34
CA VAL A 147 -18.13 -15.84 -4.89
C VAL A 147 -18.08 -15.71 -6.41
N THR A 148 -17.56 -14.61 -6.93
CA THR A 148 -17.68 -14.25 -8.36
C THR A 148 -16.70 -14.98 -9.29
N GLY A 149 -15.83 -15.85 -8.79
CA GLY A 149 -14.89 -16.60 -9.64
C GLY A 149 -13.75 -15.78 -10.29
N ARG A 150 -13.74 -14.44 -10.13
CA ARG A 150 -12.83 -13.52 -10.86
C ARG A 150 -12.15 -12.44 -10.01
N HIS A 151 -12.65 -12.15 -8.80
CA HIS A 151 -12.11 -11.09 -7.93
C HIS A 151 -11.04 -11.64 -7.00
N LEU A 152 -10.04 -10.82 -6.71
CA LEU A 152 -8.88 -11.15 -5.88
C LEU A 152 -8.59 -9.99 -4.93
N SER A 153 -8.17 -10.28 -3.70
CA SER A 153 -7.67 -9.24 -2.78
C SER A 153 -6.26 -8.80 -3.16
N GLY A 154 -5.52 -9.67 -3.85
CA GLY A 154 -4.17 -9.42 -4.32
C GLY A 154 -3.94 -10.04 -5.69
N PHE A 155 -3.41 -9.25 -6.61
CA PHE A 155 -3.15 -9.68 -7.99
C PHE A 155 -1.92 -8.96 -8.53
N MET A 156 -1.23 -9.55 -9.50
CA MET A 156 -0.16 -8.84 -10.20
C MET A 156 -0.76 -7.98 -11.32
N MET A 157 -0.65 -6.67 -11.15
CA MET A 157 -0.78 -5.74 -12.25
C MET A 157 0.57 -5.69 -12.97
N ALA A 158 0.70 -6.45 -14.07
CA ALA A 158 1.87 -6.33 -14.92
C ALA A 158 1.80 -4.96 -15.62
N GLY A 159 2.51 -3.98 -15.08
CA GLY A 159 2.46 -2.60 -15.50
C GLY A 159 3.32 -2.36 -16.71
N GLN A 160 2.74 -1.91 -17.82
CA GLN A 160 3.47 -1.47 -19.01
C GLN A 160 3.38 0.06 -19.09
N HIS A 161 4.54 0.74 -18.98
CA HIS A 161 4.59 2.18 -18.85
C HIS A 161 5.52 2.86 -19.84
N SER A 162 5.11 4.03 -20.31
CA SER A 162 5.95 4.90 -21.15
C SER A 162 5.67 6.37 -20.86
N PHE A 163 6.74 7.17 -20.75
CA PHE A 163 6.66 8.52 -20.18
C PHE A 163 7.17 9.59 -21.15
N GLY A 164 6.46 10.71 -21.22
CA GLY A 164 6.89 11.92 -21.93
C GLY A 164 7.10 11.73 -23.43
N GLU A 165 7.91 12.61 -24.03
CA GLU A 165 8.22 12.59 -25.47
C GLU A 165 9.22 11.50 -25.87
N LYS A 166 10.10 11.09 -24.95
CA LYS A 166 11.07 10.02 -25.18
C LYS A 166 10.41 8.63 -25.22
N GLY A 167 9.24 8.52 -24.61
CA GLY A 167 8.41 7.32 -24.64
C GLY A 167 7.57 7.20 -25.91
N TYR A 168 7.00 6.02 -26.12
CA TYR A 168 6.03 5.82 -27.19
C TYR A 168 4.64 6.35 -26.80
N LYS A 169 3.76 6.55 -27.80
CA LYS A 169 2.41 7.10 -27.61
C LYS A 169 1.33 6.03 -27.83
N ARG A 170 0.06 6.44 -27.72
CA ARG A 170 -1.15 5.60 -27.85
C ARG A 170 -1.07 4.59 -29.01
N ASP A 171 -0.72 5.03 -30.21
CA ASP A 171 -0.73 4.17 -31.40
C ASP A 171 0.19 2.95 -31.24
N LYS A 172 1.44 3.18 -30.79
CA LYS A 172 2.40 2.11 -30.55
C LYS A 172 2.00 1.25 -29.36
N CYS A 173 1.39 1.85 -28.33
CA CYS A 173 0.84 1.11 -27.19
C CYS A 173 -0.17 0.06 -27.65
N ILE A 174 -1.17 0.47 -28.43
CA ILE A 174 -2.21 -0.43 -28.90
C ILE A 174 -1.67 -1.48 -29.88
N GLU A 175 -0.69 -1.13 -30.71
CA GLU A 175 0.03 -2.09 -31.58
C GLU A 175 0.73 -3.19 -30.77
N LEU A 176 1.44 -2.82 -29.69
CA LEU A 176 2.10 -3.76 -28.80
C LEU A 176 1.09 -4.66 -28.07
N ASN A 177 0.02 -4.06 -27.53
CA ASN A 177 -1.01 -4.78 -26.80
C ASN A 177 -1.70 -5.80 -27.71
N TYR A 178 -2.10 -5.37 -28.92
CA TYR A 178 -2.64 -6.26 -29.95
C TYR A 178 -1.65 -7.37 -30.34
N GLY A 179 -0.36 -7.04 -30.50
CA GLY A 179 0.69 -8.00 -30.78
C GLY A 179 0.81 -9.09 -29.71
N PHE A 180 0.75 -8.72 -28.43
CA PHE A 180 0.76 -9.68 -27.32
C PHE A 180 -0.50 -10.56 -27.34
N LEU A 181 -1.69 -9.93 -27.42
CA LEU A 181 -2.98 -10.62 -27.41
C LEU A 181 -3.12 -11.62 -28.56
N THR A 182 -2.69 -11.25 -29.77
CA THR A 182 -2.85 -12.13 -30.94
C THR A 182 -1.73 -13.14 -31.09
N LYS A 183 -0.47 -12.76 -30.86
CA LYS A 183 0.70 -13.62 -31.15
C LYS A 183 1.12 -14.48 -29.97
N VAL A 184 0.89 -14.03 -28.73
CA VAL A 184 1.28 -14.77 -27.52
C VAL A 184 0.05 -15.43 -26.88
N LEU A 185 -1.00 -14.65 -26.61
CA LEU A 185 -2.21 -15.18 -25.98
C LEU A 185 -3.06 -16.01 -26.98
N GLY A 186 -2.96 -15.70 -28.27
CA GLY A 186 -3.63 -16.43 -29.35
C GLY A 186 -5.10 -16.03 -29.54
N VAL A 187 -5.47 -14.82 -29.10
CA VAL A 187 -6.82 -14.28 -29.31
C VAL A 187 -7.01 -13.98 -30.79
N LYS A 188 -8.14 -14.42 -31.35
CA LYS A 188 -8.48 -14.08 -32.73
C LYS A 188 -8.99 -12.64 -32.79
N LYS A 189 -8.69 -11.92 -33.87
CA LYS A 189 -9.08 -10.52 -33.99
C LYS A 189 -10.60 -10.32 -33.95
N GLU A 190 -11.38 -11.29 -34.43
CA GLU A 190 -12.84 -11.24 -34.42
C GLU A 190 -13.45 -11.40 -33.03
N GLU A 191 -12.67 -11.95 -32.08
CA GLU A 191 -13.03 -12.11 -30.67
C GLU A 191 -12.63 -10.88 -29.82
N LEU A 192 -11.85 -9.95 -30.39
CA LEU A 192 -11.40 -8.75 -29.69
C LEU A 192 -12.39 -7.60 -29.83
N THR A 193 -12.68 -6.94 -28.71
CA THR A 193 -13.33 -5.63 -28.68
C THR A 193 -12.47 -4.65 -27.90
N TYR A 194 -12.54 -3.36 -28.28
CA TYR A 194 -11.85 -2.27 -27.60
C TYR A 194 -12.87 -1.26 -27.10
N GLY A 195 -13.21 -1.29 -25.82
CA GLY A 195 -14.15 -0.37 -25.18
C GLY A 195 -13.52 1.00 -24.90
N GLU A 196 -14.30 2.06 -25.10
CA GLU A 196 -13.89 3.45 -24.84
C GLU A 196 -14.31 3.89 -23.44
N ASP A 197 -13.35 4.38 -22.65
CA ASP A 197 -13.61 4.98 -21.34
C ASP A 197 -12.69 6.20 -21.09
N VAL A 198 -12.79 6.80 -19.90
CA VAL A 198 -11.97 7.90 -19.41
C VAL A 198 -11.49 7.54 -18.02
N TRP A 199 -10.18 7.62 -17.83
CA TRP A 199 -9.56 7.51 -16.53
C TRP A 199 -9.20 8.90 -16.01
N ALA A 200 -9.32 9.11 -14.70
CA ALA A 200 -8.97 10.37 -14.04
C ALA A 200 -8.61 10.13 -12.57
N LEU A 201 -7.63 10.90 -12.08
CA LEU A 201 -7.41 11.10 -10.65
C LEU A 201 -8.63 11.79 -10.02
N PRO A 202 -8.91 11.58 -8.71
CA PRO A 202 -10.09 12.15 -8.05
C PRO A 202 -10.20 13.68 -8.15
N ASP A 203 -9.06 14.37 -8.16
CA ASP A 203 -8.96 15.84 -8.26
C ASP A 203 -8.81 16.35 -9.71
N PHE A 204 -8.81 15.45 -10.70
CA PHE A 204 -8.57 15.74 -12.11
C PHE A 204 -7.24 16.46 -12.39
N SER A 205 -6.25 16.31 -11.50
CA SER A 205 -4.87 16.78 -11.72
C SER A 205 -4.15 16.02 -12.84
N ALA A 206 -4.62 14.80 -13.15
CA ALA A 206 -4.28 14.05 -14.36
C ALA A 206 -5.47 13.19 -14.81
N PHE A 207 -5.75 13.17 -16.11
CA PHE A 207 -6.77 12.32 -16.74
C PHE A 207 -6.48 12.10 -18.22
N GLY A 208 -7.22 11.18 -18.84
CA GLY A 208 -7.15 10.96 -20.28
C GLY A 208 -8.03 9.81 -20.78
N PRO A 209 -8.02 9.56 -22.10
CA PRO A 209 -8.79 8.47 -22.69
C PRO A 209 -8.23 7.12 -22.22
N CYS A 210 -9.12 6.17 -22.05
CA CYS A 210 -8.83 4.79 -21.71
C CYS A 210 -9.40 3.87 -22.80
N ILE A 211 -8.61 2.87 -23.21
CA ILE A 211 -9.05 1.79 -24.09
C ILE A 211 -8.93 0.46 -23.34
N GLU A 212 -10.06 -0.18 -23.11
CA GLU A 212 -10.16 -1.48 -22.44
C GLU A 212 -10.33 -2.57 -23.49
N SER A 213 -9.44 -3.57 -23.52
CA SER A 213 -9.55 -4.65 -24.51
C SER A 213 -10.18 -5.89 -23.87
N PHE A 214 -11.23 -6.39 -24.51
CA PHE A 214 -11.97 -7.55 -24.06
C PHE A 214 -11.88 -8.70 -25.06
N ALA A 215 -12.02 -9.92 -24.56
CA ALA A 215 -12.32 -11.09 -25.37
C ALA A 215 -13.15 -12.09 -24.56
N LYS A 216 -14.24 -12.60 -25.14
CA LYS A 216 -15.09 -13.65 -24.55
C LYS A 216 -15.55 -13.29 -23.12
N GLY A 217 -16.04 -12.07 -22.93
CA GLY A 217 -16.50 -11.54 -21.64
C GLY A 217 -15.40 -11.14 -20.63
N SER A 218 -14.11 -11.33 -20.97
CA SER A 218 -12.99 -11.01 -20.07
C SER A 218 -12.30 -9.70 -20.46
N GLU A 219 -12.13 -8.79 -19.49
CA GLU A 219 -11.21 -7.65 -19.62
C GLU A 219 -9.76 -8.16 -19.52
N LEU A 220 -9.02 -8.07 -20.63
CA LEU A 220 -7.65 -8.57 -20.72
C LEU A 220 -6.61 -7.48 -20.44
N VAL A 221 -6.89 -6.23 -20.81
CA VAL A 221 -5.97 -5.11 -20.62
C VAL A 221 -6.71 -3.78 -20.53
N ASN A 222 -6.26 -2.94 -19.61
CA ASN A 222 -6.72 -1.57 -19.42
C ASN A 222 -5.61 -0.60 -19.87
N SER A 223 -5.83 0.15 -20.95
CA SER A 223 -4.81 1.04 -21.54
C SER A 223 -5.18 2.51 -21.30
N VAL A 224 -4.57 3.13 -20.31
CA VAL A 224 -4.81 4.52 -19.93
C VAL A 224 -3.77 5.45 -20.57
N PHE A 225 -4.25 6.55 -21.16
CA PHE A 225 -3.41 7.56 -21.80
C PHE A 225 -3.54 8.88 -21.04
N MET A 226 -2.85 9.03 -19.92
CA MET A 226 -2.83 10.27 -19.14
C MET A 226 -2.16 11.38 -19.94
N GLN A 227 -2.95 12.38 -20.34
CA GLN A 227 -2.52 13.42 -21.28
C GLN A 227 -3.02 14.81 -20.89
N TYR A 228 -3.97 14.90 -19.95
CA TYR A 228 -4.63 16.16 -19.63
C TYR A 228 -4.72 16.41 -18.14
N TYR A 229 -4.91 17.67 -17.76
CA TYR A 229 -5.32 18.10 -16.42
C TYR A 229 -6.42 19.15 -16.52
N TRP A 230 -7.16 19.36 -15.42
CA TRP A 230 -8.25 20.33 -15.39
C TRP A 230 -7.81 21.65 -14.75
N ASP A 231 -7.96 22.73 -15.49
CA ASP A 231 -7.71 24.10 -15.02
C ASP A 231 -8.53 25.07 -15.88
N ASP A 232 -9.75 25.36 -15.42
CA ASP A 232 -10.81 26.06 -16.18
C ASP A 232 -11.06 25.51 -17.59
N GLY A 233 -10.78 24.23 -17.78
CA GLY A 233 -10.82 23.54 -19.07
C GLY A 233 -9.85 22.37 -19.13
N VAL A 234 -9.86 21.67 -20.27
CA VAL A 234 -8.92 20.58 -20.54
C VAL A 234 -7.62 21.18 -21.04
N LYS A 235 -6.51 20.98 -20.34
CA LYS A 235 -5.17 21.42 -20.72
C LYS A 235 -4.23 20.22 -20.83
N ASP A 236 -3.20 20.33 -21.67
CA ASP A 236 -2.22 19.26 -21.88
C ASP A 236 -1.31 19.10 -20.65
N LEU A 237 -1.15 17.86 -20.21
CA LEU A 237 -0.26 17.50 -19.11
C LEU A 237 1.21 17.66 -19.59
N PRO A 238 2.07 18.40 -18.87
CA PRO A 238 3.46 18.62 -19.28
C PRO A 238 4.24 17.32 -19.54
N LEU A 239 3.90 16.26 -18.81
CA LEU A 239 4.43 14.91 -19.01
C LEU A 239 3.27 13.96 -19.27
N SER A 240 3.03 13.60 -20.54
CA SER A 240 2.07 12.55 -20.88
C SER A 240 2.57 11.18 -20.41
N VAL A 241 1.67 10.32 -19.93
CA VAL A 241 2.01 8.99 -19.45
C VAL A 241 1.10 7.95 -20.10
N ILE A 242 1.71 6.90 -20.64
CA ILE A 242 1.04 5.66 -21.01
C ILE A 242 1.07 4.76 -19.78
N ASP A 243 -0.10 4.41 -19.28
CA ASP A 243 -0.30 3.58 -18.11
C ASP A 243 -1.18 2.39 -18.49
N VAL A 244 -0.56 1.23 -18.68
CA VAL A 244 -1.27 0.00 -19.07
C VAL A 244 -1.24 -0.98 -17.92
N GLY A 245 -2.43 -1.30 -17.41
CA GLY A 245 -2.65 -2.34 -16.42
C GLY A 245 -3.03 -3.66 -17.08
N TRP A 246 -2.14 -4.65 -17.00
CA TRP A 246 -2.44 -6.03 -17.37
C TRP A 246 -2.78 -6.83 -16.10
N GLY A 247 -4.06 -7.19 -15.92
CA GLY A 247 -4.48 -8.07 -14.84
C GLY A 247 -3.94 -9.49 -15.07
N PHE A 248 -2.77 -9.80 -14.53
CA PHE A 248 -1.99 -10.95 -14.98
C PHE A 248 -2.67 -12.29 -14.67
N GLU A 249 -3.32 -12.40 -13.51
CA GLU A 249 -4.15 -13.55 -13.15
C GLU A 249 -5.28 -13.79 -14.15
N ARG A 250 -5.92 -12.72 -14.64
CA ARG A 250 -6.97 -12.83 -15.67
C ARG A 250 -6.38 -13.27 -17.00
N LEU A 251 -5.20 -12.79 -17.37
CA LEU A 251 -4.50 -13.24 -18.58
C LEU A 251 -4.13 -14.73 -18.51
N LEU A 252 -3.59 -15.17 -17.38
CA LEU A 252 -3.24 -16.57 -17.15
C LEU A 252 -4.49 -17.45 -17.20
N TRP A 253 -5.56 -17.02 -16.53
CA TRP A 253 -6.85 -17.69 -16.53
C TRP A 253 -7.44 -17.81 -17.94
N TYR A 254 -7.43 -16.73 -18.73
CA TYR A 254 -7.84 -16.75 -20.13
C TYR A 254 -6.98 -17.72 -20.96
N TYR A 255 -5.66 -17.66 -20.79
CA TYR A 255 -4.72 -18.49 -21.54
C TYR A 255 -4.91 -19.98 -21.26
N ARG A 256 -5.10 -20.34 -19.98
CA ARG A 256 -5.28 -21.73 -19.54
C ARG A 256 -6.69 -22.24 -19.79
N GLY A 257 -7.71 -21.43 -19.53
CA GLY A 257 -9.13 -21.77 -19.66
C GLY A 257 -9.69 -22.61 -18.52
N ASP A 258 -9.16 -22.47 -17.30
CA ASP A 258 -9.71 -23.08 -16.08
C ASP A 258 -11.10 -22.51 -15.74
N GLN A 259 -11.88 -23.19 -14.88
CA GLN A 259 -13.25 -22.77 -14.56
C GLN A 259 -13.31 -21.47 -13.74
N THR A 260 -12.31 -21.23 -12.90
CA THR A 260 -12.21 -20.00 -12.10
C THR A 260 -10.80 -19.43 -12.19
N ILE A 261 -10.65 -18.14 -11.87
CA ILE A 261 -9.33 -17.51 -11.76
C ILE A 261 -8.46 -18.18 -10.68
N TYR A 262 -9.09 -18.73 -9.64
CA TYR A 262 -8.42 -19.39 -8.52
C TYR A 262 -7.79 -20.71 -8.95
N ASP A 263 -8.47 -21.51 -9.77
CA ASP A 263 -7.90 -22.77 -10.29
C ASP A 263 -6.70 -22.50 -11.23
N ALA A 264 -6.71 -21.37 -11.93
CA ALA A 264 -5.59 -20.96 -12.77
C ALA A 264 -4.40 -20.42 -11.95
N THR A 265 -4.68 -19.72 -10.85
CA THR A 265 -3.68 -18.97 -10.08
C THR A 265 -3.13 -19.74 -8.88
N PHE A 266 -3.98 -20.49 -8.17
CA PHE A 266 -3.67 -21.21 -6.92
C PHE A 266 -3.96 -22.72 -7.03
N PRO A 267 -3.53 -23.41 -8.11
CA PRO A 267 -3.95 -24.79 -8.36
C PRO A 267 -3.55 -25.75 -7.24
N MET A 268 -2.41 -25.49 -6.59
CA MET A 268 -1.87 -26.35 -5.54
C MET A 268 -2.63 -26.17 -4.22
N GLU A 269 -2.88 -24.93 -3.82
CA GLU A 269 -3.57 -24.57 -2.58
C GLU A 269 -5.03 -24.99 -2.64
N VAL A 270 -5.70 -24.73 -3.77
CA VAL A 270 -7.08 -25.19 -4.01
C VAL A 270 -7.18 -26.71 -3.93
N ALA A 271 -6.24 -27.44 -4.55
CA ALA A 271 -6.23 -28.90 -4.48
C ALA A 271 -5.98 -29.42 -3.06
N TYR A 272 -5.10 -28.76 -2.30
CA TYR A 272 -4.82 -29.08 -0.91
C TYR A 272 -6.05 -28.88 -0.01
N LEU A 273 -6.70 -27.72 -0.10
CA LEU A 273 -7.91 -27.40 0.67
C LEU A 273 -9.07 -28.34 0.33
N LYS A 274 -9.32 -28.60 -0.97
CA LYS A 274 -10.35 -29.56 -1.42
C LYS A 274 -10.08 -30.95 -0.82
N LYS A 275 -8.83 -31.41 -0.85
CA LYS A 275 -8.44 -32.72 -0.32
C LYS A 275 -8.64 -32.83 1.19
N ASN A 276 -8.22 -31.82 1.96
CA ASN A 276 -8.30 -31.83 3.42
C ASN A 276 -9.76 -31.78 3.90
N ALA A 277 -10.59 -30.92 3.31
CA ALA A 277 -12.00 -30.79 3.65
C ALA A 277 -12.90 -31.90 3.06
N GLY A 278 -12.35 -32.80 2.24
CA GLY A 278 -13.13 -33.81 1.53
C GLY A 278 -14.11 -33.25 0.49
N ILE A 279 -13.94 -31.99 0.07
CA ILE A 279 -14.80 -31.30 -0.89
C ILE A 279 -14.55 -31.89 -2.29
N ARG A 280 -15.63 -32.32 -2.95
CA ARG A 280 -15.60 -32.86 -4.31
C ARG A 280 -16.29 -31.89 -5.27
N GLU A 281 -15.79 -31.85 -6.49
CA GLU A 281 -16.45 -31.12 -7.55
C GLU A 281 -17.70 -31.89 -8.01
N THR A 282 -18.87 -31.27 -7.88
CA THR A 282 -20.17 -31.77 -8.32
C THR A 282 -20.61 -31.07 -9.61
N GLU A 283 -21.60 -31.63 -10.32
CA GLU A 283 -22.19 -30.94 -11.49
C GLU A 283 -22.81 -29.58 -11.11
N LEU A 284 -23.31 -29.45 -9.88
CA LEU A 284 -23.82 -28.18 -9.36
C LEU A 284 -22.69 -27.15 -9.22
N THR A 285 -21.56 -27.53 -8.63
CA THR A 285 -20.41 -26.62 -8.49
C THR A 285 -19.85 -26.19 -9.85
N LYS A 286 -19.83 -27.09 -10.85
CA LYS A 286 -19.45 -26.73 -12.23
C LYS A 286 -20.44 -25.76 -12.86
N LYS A 287 -21.74 -25.99 -12.67
CA LYS A 287 -22.80 -25.08 -13.14
C LYS A 287 -22.64 -23.70 -12.50
N TYR A 288 -22.40 -23.65 -11.20
CA TYR A 288 -22.12 -22.42 -10.46
C TYR A 288 -20.89 -21.69 -11.00
N ASN A 289 -19.75 -22.36 -11.16
CA ASN A 289 -18.52 -21.72 -11.64
C ASN A 289 -18.66 -21.09 -13.04
N ARG A 290 -19.54 -21.64 -13.89
CA ARG A 290 -19.83 -21.06 -15.21
C ARG A 290 -20.61 -19.75 -15.15
N ILE A 291 -21.49 -19.59 -14.15
CA ILE A 291 -22.32 -18.39 -14.01
C ILE A 291 -21.75 -17.38 -13.01
N SER A 292 -20.85 -17.83 -12.12
CA SER A 292 -20.34 -17.02 -11.01
C SER A 292 -19.60 -15.77 -11.50
N SER A 293 -18.94 -15.87 -12.65
CA SER A 293 -18.19 -14.76 -13.26
C SER A 293 -19.06 -13.58 -13.70
N SER A 294 -20.37 -13.81 -13.88
CA SER A 294 -21.36 -12.79 -14.22
C SER A 294 -22.10 -12.24 -12.99
N LEU A 295 -21.77 -12.72 -11.79
CA LEU A 295 -22.33 -12.21 -10.54
C LEU A 295 -21.57 -10.97 -10.07
N ASP A 296 -22.30 -10.08 -9.41
CA ASP A 296 -21.75 -8.96 -8.64
C ASP A 296 -22.56 -8.82 -7.36
N VAL A 297 -21.85 -8.90 -6.24
CA VAL A 297 -22.41 -9.03 -4.89
C VAL A 297 -22.58 -7.66 -4.22
N GLU A 298 -21.83 -6.65 -4.66
CA GLU A 298 -21.84 -5.33 -4.00
C GLU A 298 -23.06 -4.48 -4.33
N ASN A 299 -23.75 -4.80 -5.42
CA ASN A 299 -24.93 -4.07 -5.89
C ASN A 299 -26.27 -4.60 -5.33
N VAL A 300 -26.24 -5.47 -4.31
CA VAL A 300 -27.44 -6.06 -3.67
C VAL A 300 -27.64 -5.45 -2.28
N HIS A 301 -28.88 -5.36 -1.75
CA HIS A 301 -29.14 -4.73 -0.45
C HIS A 301 -28.67 -5.57 0.75
N SER A 302 -28.68 -6.91 0.65
CA SER A 302 -28.16 -7.79 1.71
C SER A 302 -27.64 -9.14 1.17
N PHE A 303 -26.78 -9.81 1.96
CA PHE A 303 -26.26 -11.15 1.63
C PHE A 303 -27.37 -12.21 1.50
N HIS A 304 -28.49 -12.06 2.23
CA HIS A 304 -29.61 -13.01 2.14
C HIS A 304 -30.36 -12.91 0.80
N GLU A 305 -30.61 -11.69 0.30
CA GLU A 305 -31.20 -11.50 -1.03
C GLU A 305 -30.31 -12.05 -2.14
N GLU A 306 -29.00 -11.89 -1.97
CA GLU A 306 -28.01 -12.39 -2.91
C GLU A 306 -27.98 -13.93 -2.96
N LYS A 307 -27.90 -14.60 -1.81
CA LYS A 307 -28.00 -16.07 -1.72
C LYS A 307 -29.27 -16.58 -2.40
N ASN A 308 -30.42 -15.93 -2.16
CA ASN A 308 -31.67 -16.29 -2.81
C ASN A 308 -31.62 -16.10 -4.33
N LYS A 309 -31.00 -15.02 -4.82
CA LYS A 309 -30.83 -14.77 -6.26
C LYS A 309 -29.94 -15.82 -6.91
N ILE A 310 -28.83 -16.17 -6.28
CA ILE A 310 -27.89 -17.20 -6.78
C ILE A 310 -28.58 -18.57 -6.77
N ALA A 311 -29.19 -18.97 -5.66
CA ALA A 311 -29.92 -20.23 -5.53
C ALA A 311 -31.04 -20.33 -6.57
N GLY A 312 -31.81 -19.24 -6.76
CA GLY A 312 -32.85 -19.15 -7.79
C GLY A 312 -32.31 -19.30 -9.22
N SER A 313 -31.15 -18.70 -9.53
CA SER A 313 -30.50 -18.83 -10.85
C SER A 313 -30.02 -20.26 -11.13
N LEU A 314 -29.67 -21.00 -10.08
CA LEU A 314 -29.24 -22.39 -10.16
C LEU A 314 -30.39 -23.39 -10.12
N GLY A 315 -31.57 -22.96 -9.65
CA GLY A 315 -32.73 -23.81 -9.43
C GLY A 315 -32.60 -24.70 -8.19
N ILE A 316 -31.89 -24.22 -7.17
CA ILE A 316 -31.65 -24.91 -5.89
C ILE A 316 -32.21 -24.08 -4.73
N THR A 317 -32.28 -24.68 -3.55
CA THR A 317 -32.58 -23.99 -2.29
C THR A 317 -31.32 -23.30 -1.74
N VAL A 318 -31.52 -22.30 -0.87
CA VAL A 318 -30.40 -21.67 -0.15
C VAL A 318 -29.64 -22.68 0.70
N GLN A 319 -30.35 -23.65 1.29
CA GLN A 319 -29.71 -24.71 2.07
C GLN A 319 -28.78 -25.58 1.20
N GLU A 320 -29.23 -26.01 0.03
CA GLU A 320 -28.37 -26.76 -0.92
C GLU A 320 -27.17 -25.93 -1.38
N MET A 321 -27.33 -24.61 -1.54
CA MET A 321 -26.23 -23.70 -1.84
C MET A 321 -25.20 -23.65 -0.70
N GLU A 322 -25.66 -23.56 0.55
CA GLU A 322 -24.79 -23.54 1.73
C GLU A 322 -24.04 -24.85 1.94
N GLU A 323 -24.64 -25.98 1.59
CA GLU A 323 -24.03 -27.31 1.73
C GLU A 323 -23.04 -27.63 0.59
N GLU A 324 -23.33 -27.27 -0.66
CA GLU A 324 -22.49 -27.66 -1.81
C GLU A 324 -21.59 -26.56 -2.37
N ILE A 325 -22.01 -25.29 -2.33
CA ILE A 325 -21.32 -24.18 -3.02
C ILE A 325 -20.49 -23.35 -2.06
N ALA A 326 -21.04 -23.02 -0.88
CA ALA A 326 -20.35 -22.16 0.09
C ALA A 326 -18.97 -22.70 0.53
N PRO A 327 -18.75 -24.02 0.73
CA PRO A 327 -17.41 -24.54 1.03
C PRO A 327 -16.40 -24.27 -0.10
N MET A 328 -16.85 -24.32 -1.36
CA MET A 328 -16.03 -23.99 -2.52
C MET A 328 -15.73 -22.48 -2.61
N GLN A 329 -16.69 -21.61 -2.28
CA GLN A 329 -16.43 -20.17 -2.22
C GLN A 329 -15.40 -19.85 -1.12
N ALA A 330 -15.56 -20.46 0.05
CA ALA A 330 -14.69 -20.27 1.21
C ALA A 330 -13.24 -20.69 0.91
N LEU A 331 -13.01 -21.85 0.30
CA LEU A 331 -11.64 -22.28 -0.02
C LEU A 331 -10.96 -21.37 -1.05
N TYR A 332 -11.70 -20.80 -2.00
CA TYR A 332 -11.16 -19.84 -2.96
C TYR A 332 -10.76 -18.52 -2.28
N ALA A 333 -11.59 -18.04 -1.36
CA ALA A 333 -11.26 -16.86 -0.56
C ALA A 333 -10.03 -17.09 0.33
N VAL A 334 -9.91 -18.26 0.96
CA VAL A 334 -8.73 -18.62 1.76
C VAL A 334 -7.46 -18.67 0.91
N ALA A 335 -7.51 -19.27 -0.28
CA ALA A 335 -6.37 -19.32 -1.19
C ALA A 335 -5.90 -17.92 -1.62
N ASP A 336 -6.84 -17.03 -1.96
CA ASP A 336 -6.54 -15.64 -2.32
C ASP A 336 -5.97 -14.84 -1.14
N HIS A 337 -6.67 -14.82 0.01
CA HIS A 337 -6.30 -13.98 1.15
C HIS A 337 -4.93 -14.35 1.71
N THR A 338 -4.60 -15.64 1.76
CA THR A 338 -3.28 -16.10 2.23
C THR A 338 -2.13 -15.65 1.33
N ARG A 339 -2.33 -15.59 0.00
CA ARG A 339 -1.32 -15.03 -0.91
C ARG A 339 -1.16 -13.53 -0.73
N SER A 340 -2.25 -12.79 -0.61
CA SER A 340 -2.22 -11.33 -0.39
C SER A 340 -1.52 -10.98 0.92
N LEU A 341 -1.81 -11.74 1.98
CA LEU A 341 -1.15 -11.60 3.28
C LEU A 341 0.34 -11.95 3.19
N LEU A 342 0.74 -12.99 2.44
CA LEU A 342 2.15 -13.32 2.24
C LEU A 342 2.94 -12.11 1.71
N PHE A 343 2.46 -11.45 0.66
CA PHE A 343 3.12 -10.25 0.13
C PHE A 343 3.13 -9.10 1.14
N ALA A 344 1.99 -8.82 1.78
CA ALA A 344 1.88 -7.74 2.74
C ALA A 344 2.83 -7.93 3.93
N LEU A 345 2.86 -9.14 4.48
CA LEU A 345 3.71 -9.52 5.59
C LEU A 345 5.17 -9.46 5.16
N ALA A 346 5.56 -10.06 4.03
CA ALA A 346 6.93 -10.04 3.49
C ALA A 346 7.48 -8.62 3.28
N ASP A 347 6.62 -7.68 2.88
CA ASP A 347 6.97 -6.26 2.71
C ASP A 347 6.84 -5.43 4.01
N GLY A 348 6.65 -6.10 5.15
CA GLY A 348 6.65 -5.53 6.50
C GLY A 348 5.35 -4.82 6.89
N GLY A 349 4.22 -5.14 6.25
CA GLY A 349 2.88 -4.80 6.72
C GLY A 349 2.44 -5.75 7.81
N LEU A 350 1.74 -5.27 8.83
CA LEU A 350 1.23 -6.09 9.94
C LEU A 350 -0.28 -5.95 10.08
N PRO A 351 -1.01 -7.04 10.41
CA PRO A 351 -2.38 -6.94 10.91
C PRO A 351 -2.44 -6.06 12.16
N SER A 352 -3.34 -5.07 12.17
CA SER A 352 -3.53 -4.15 13.29
C SER A 352 -5.00 -3.69 13.41
N ASN A 353 -5.30 -2.84 14.38
CA ASN A 353 -6.61 -2.21 14.55
C ASN A 353 -6.72 -0.80 13.95
N THR A 354 -5.70 -0.33 13.24
CA THR A 354 -5.62 1.05 12.72
C THR A 354 -5.00 1.08 11.32
N ALA A 355 -5.25 2.15 10.56
CA ALA A 355 -4.60 2.41 9.28
C ALA A 355 -4.67 1.21 8.30
N GLY A 356 -3.69 1.08 7.39
CA GLY A 356 -3.65 -0.04 6.44
C GLY A 356 -3.61 -1.43 7.11
N GLY A 357 -3.03 -1.55 8.30
CA GLY A 357 -2.97 -2.83 9.03
C GLY A 357 -4.34 -3.40 9.41
N TYR A 358 -5.35 -2.52 9.54
CA TYR A 358 -6.74 -2.93 9.68
C TYR A 358 -7.22 -3.81 8.52
N ASN A 359 -6.91 -3.42 7.28
CA ASN A 359 -7.33 -4.15 6.10
C ASN A 359 -6.65 -5.53 6.01
N LEU A 360 -5.40 -5.64 6.46
CA LEU A 360 -4.71 -6.93 6.55
C LEU A 360 -5.35 -7.84 7.60
N ARG A 361 -5.70 -7.28 8.76
CA ARG A 361 -6.44 -8.00 9.79
C ARG A 361 -7.78 -8.53 9.27
N VAL A 362 -8.49 -7.73 8.47
CA VAL A 362 -9.76 -8.12 7.86
C VAL A 362 -9.61 -9.38 7.02
N LEU A 363 -8.64 -9.38 6.09
CA LEU A 363 -8.38 -10.53 5.23
C LEU A 363 -7.98 -11.76 6.05
N PHE A 364 -7.11 -11.59 7.05
CA PHE A 364 -6.61 -12.70 7.85
C PHE A 364 -7.74 -13.33 8.68
N ARG A 365 -8.53 -12.53 9.39
CA ARG A 365 -9.64 -13.05 10.21
C ARG A 365 -10.75 -13.68 9.38
N ARG A 366 -11.03 -13.13 8.19
CA ARG A 366 -11.98 -13.75 7.24
C ARG A 366 -11.47 -15.12 6.77
N ALA A 367 -10.18 -15.24 6.45
CA ALA A 367 -9.58 -16.52 6.08
C ALA A 367 -9.62 -17.53 7.24
N LEU A 368 -9.24 -17.13 8.46
CA LEU A 368 -9.33 -17.99 9.65
C LEU A 368 -10.78 -18.42 9.94
N GLY A 369 -11.74 -17.51 9.77
CA GLY A 369 -13.17 -17.79 9.90
C GLY A 369 -13.62 -18.90 8.95
N PHE A 370 -13.27 -18.82 7.67
CA PHE A 370 -13.59 -19.85 6.68
C PHE A 370 -12.89 -21.18 6.93
N VAL A 371 -11.61 -21.15 7.33
CA VAL A 371 -10.86 -22.36 7.69
C VAL A 371 -11.55 -23.10 8.84
N GLN A 372 -11.96 -22.37 9.88
CA GLN A 372 -12.66 -22.94 11.03
C GLN A 372 -14.08 -23.41 10.69
N GLN A 373 -14.84 -22.64 9.92
CA GLN A 373 -16.24 -22.94 9.60
C GLN A 373 -16.38 -24.21 8.75
N TYR A 374 -15.47 -24.41 7.80
CA TYR A 374 -15.55 -25.52 6.84
C TYR A 374 -14.45 -26.57 7.03
N GLU A 375 -13.74 -26.52 8.15
CA GLU A 375 -12.66 -27.46 8.51
C GLU A 375 -11.65 -27.65 7.36
N LEU A 376 -11.23 -26.53 6.73
CA LEU A 376 -10.50 -26.59 5.47
C LEU A 376 -9.06 -27.10 5.63
N THR A 377 -8.43 -26.81 6.76
CA THR A 377 -7.08 -27.28 7.11
C THR A 377 -6.78 -27.00 8.59
N ASP A 378 -6.01 -27.89 9.22
CA ASP A 378 -5.41 -27.66 10.55
C ASP A 378 -4.01 -27.02 10.46
N ASP A 379 -3.43 -26.96 9.26
CA ASP A 379 -2.12 -26.37 9.00
C ASP A 379 -2.29 -25.27 7.95
N TYR A 380 -2.74 -24.09 8.39
CA TYR A 380 -2.93 -22.95 7.49
C TYR A 380 -1.59 -22.29 7.11
N VAL A 381 -0.54 -22.40 7.94
CA VAL A 381 0.83 -21.95 7.62
C VAL A 381 1.31 -22.64 6.35
N LYS A 382 0.88 -23.89 6.11
CA LYS A 382 1.18 -24.61 4.87
C LYS A 382 0.79 -23.86 3.60
N LEU A 383 -0.30 -23.10 3.62
CA LEU A 383 -0.77 -22.33 2.47
C LEU A 383 0.25 -21.25 2.10
N PHE A 384 0.80 -20.55 3.08
CA PHE A 384 1.85 -19.55 2.87
C PHE A 384 3.13 -20.18 2.29
N GLU A 385 3.51 -21.37 2.78
CA GLU A 385 4.66 -22.10 2.24
C GLU A 385 4.45 -22.54 0.79
N MET A 386 3.22 -22.93 0.42
CA MET A 386 2.88 -23.36 -0.94
C MET A 386 2.91 -22.17 -1.90
N HIS A 387 2.29 -21.05 -1.53
CA HIS A 387 2.33 -19.80 -2.30
C HIS A 387 3.77 -19.33 -2.53
N ALA A 388 4.59 -19.28 -1.46
CA ALA A 388 5.99 -18.87 -1.55
C ALA A 388 6.79 -19.78 -2.50
N ARG A 389 6.55 -21.09 -2.45
CA ARG A 389 7.21 -22.05 -3.34
C ARG A 389 6.82 -21.88 -4.81
N ASP A 390 5.54 -21.67 -5.10
CA ASP A 390 5.06 -21.46 -6.47
C ASP A 390 5.61 -20.15 -7.07
N LEU A 391 5.72 -19.12 -6.23
CA LEU A 391 6.17 -17.78 -6.63
C LEU A 391 7.69 -17.59 -6.58
N LYS A 392 8.43 -18.50 -5.94
CA LYS A 392 9.90 -18.45 -5.82
C LYS A 392 10.65 -18.13 -7.12
N PRO A 393 10.25 -18.61 -8.32
CA PRO A 393 10.95 -18.26 -9.56
C PRO A 393 10.89 -16.77 -9.92
N LEU A 394 9.90 -16.02 -9.39
CA LEU A 394 9.75 -14.58 -9.59
C LEU A 394 10.27 -13.80 -8.37
N TRP A 395 9.90 -14.27 -7.18
CA TRP A 395 10.11 -13.56 -5.92
C TRP A 395 10.64 -14.52 -4.84
N PRO A 396 11.94 -14.86 -4.89
CA PRO A 396 12.55 -15.75 -3.89
C PRO A 396 12.46 -15.20 -2.47
N GLU A 397 12.39 -13.88 -2.32
CA GLU A 397 12.28 -13.21 -1.03
C GLU A 397 11.02 -13.61 -0.23
N LEU A 398 9.96 -14.11 -0.90
CA LEU A 398 8.77 -14.59 -0.22
C LEU A 398 9.05 -15.86 0.59
N GLU A 399 9.88 -16.77 0.08
CA GLU A 399 10.25 -17.99 0.82
C GLU A 399 11.20 -17.65 1.98
N GLU A 400 12.15 -16.76 1.74
CA GLU A 400 13.05 -16.22 2.77
C GLU A 400 12.28 -15.53 3.90
N SER A 401 11.13 -14.93 3.57
CA SER A 401 10.30 -14.23 4.55
C SER A 401 9.55 -15.14 5.53
N LEU A 402 9.36 -16.42 5.19
CA LEU A 402 8.52 -17.32 5.98
C LEU A 402 9.05 -17.55 7.40
N GLU A 403 10.36 -17.50 7.61
CA GLU A 403 10.97 -17.74 8.93
C GLU A 403 10.45 -16.75 9.97
N TRP A 404 10.38 -15.47 9.63
CA TRP A 404 9.94 -14.41 10.54
C TRP A 404 8.45 -14.09 10.43
N ILE A 405 7.78 -14.52 9.35
CA ILE A 405 6.32 -14.40 9.22
C ILE A 405 5.60 -15.38 10.13
N LYS A 406 6.12 -16.60 10.34
CA LYS A 406 5.47 -17.65 11.14
C LYS A 406 5.02 -17.17 12.53
N PRO A 407 5.87 -16.53 13.36
CA PRO A 407 5.44 -15.99 14.65
C PRO A 407 4.32 -14.94 14.55
N ILE A 408 4.28 -14.16 13.47
CA ILE A 408 3.22 -13.16 13.23
C ILE A 408 1.87 -13.85 13.02
N LEU A 409 1.88 -14.94 12.22
CA LEU A 409 0.70 -15.74 11.92
C LEU A 409 0.14 -16.38 13.20
N GLU A 410 1.00 -17.05 13.96
CA GLU A 410 0.65 -17.71 15.24
C GLU A 410 0.03 -16.71 16.23
N ASN A 411 0.63 -15.53 16.40
CA ASN A 411 0.10 -14.50 17.30
C ASN A 411 -1.27 -13.95 16.85
N GLU A 412 -1.51 -13.73 15.55
CA GLU A 412 -2.84 -13.26 15.11
C GLU A 412 -3.90 -14.37 15.22
N GLU A 413 -3.53 -15.63 15.04
CA GLU A 413 -4.43 -16.77 15.28
C GLU A 413 -4.82 -16.87 16.77
N GLU A 414 -3.86 -16.76 17.68
CA GLU A 414 -4.13 -16.73 19.12
C GLU A 414 -5.06 -15.56 19.49
N LYS A 415 -4.75 -14.35 18.99
CA LYS A 415 -5.61 -13.16 19.17
C LYS A 415 -7.00 -13.39 18.61
N TYR A 416 -7.14 -14.02 17.44
CA TYR A 416 -8.42 -14.34 16.84
C TYR A 416 -9.20 -15.33 17.72
N ALA A 417 -8.56 -16.39 18.21
CA ALA A 417 -9.19 -17.38 19.10
C ALA A 417 -9.66 -16.75 20.43
N GLU A 418 -8.92 -15.78 20.97
CA GLU A 418 -9.36 -15.00 22.13
C GLU A 418 -10.54 -14.08 21.81
N SER A 419 -10.46 -13.35 20.68
CA SER A 419 -11.54 -12.51 20.17
C SER A 419 -12.82 -13.33 20.00
N LEU A 420 -12.72 -14.54 19.45
CA LEU A 420 -13.81 -15.50 19.27
C LEU A 420 -14.47 -15.87 20.59
N LYS A 421 -13.69 -16.22 21.62
CA LYS A 421 -14.20 -16.54 22.96
C LYS A 421 -14.94 -15.36 23.59
N LYS A 422 -14.42 -14.13 23.43
CA LYS A 422 -15.06 -12.90 23.91
C LYS A 422 -16.34 -12.60 23.13
N ALA A 423 -16.32 -12.76 21.81
CA ALA A 423 -17.46 -12.55 20.91
C ALA A 423 -18.62 -13.48 21.24
N LYS A 424 -18.38 -14.79 21.41
CA LYS A 424 -19.42 -15.76 21.79
C LYS A 424 -20.12 -15.38 23.10
N ARG A 425 -19.37 -14.90 24.10
CA ARG A 425 -19.93 -14.41 25.37
C ARG A 425 -20.79 -13.16 25.18
N MET A 426 -20.33 -12.19 24.38
CA MET A 426 -21.06 -10.95 24.12
C MET A 426 -22.30 -11.17 23.26
N CYS A 427 -22.19 -11.94 22.17
CA CYS A 427 -23.31 -12.25 21.29
C CYS A 427 -24.40 -13.00 22.05
N GLY A 428 -24.07 -13.96 22.92
CA GLY A 428 -25.05 -14.59 23.81
C GLY A 428 -25.82 -13.62 24.73
N SER A 429 -25.30 -12.41 24.98
CA SER A 429 -26.01 -11.34 25.70
C SER A 429 -26.81 -10.41 24.77
N VAL A 430 -26.31 -10.14 23.56
CA VAL A 430 -26.93 -9.22 22.58
C VAL A 430 -28.05 -9.89 21.76
N VAL A 431 -27.88 -11.17 21.40
CA VAL A 431 -28.88 -12.03 20.73
C VAL A 431 -30.19 -12.07 21.54
N ARG A 432 -30.11 -12.05 22.88
CA ARG A 432 -31.29 -11.94 23.76
C ARG A 432 -32.07 -10.62 23.63
N SER A 433 -31.50 -9.58 23.03
CA SER A 433 -32.14 -8.26 22.85
C SER A 433 -32.81 -8.06 21.48
N GLY A 434 -32.66 -9.02 20.55
CA GLY A 434 -33.55 -9.18 19.40
C GLY A 434 -33.29 -8.34 18.15
N LYS A 435 -32.18 -7.59 18.02
CA LYS A 435 -31.67 -7.02 16.75
C LYS A 435 -30.29 -6.38 16.89
N LEU A 436 -29.39 -6.65 15.95
CA LEU A 436 -28.06 -6.03 15.84
C LEU A 436 -28.06 -5.05 14.65
N SER A 437 -27.86 -3.75 14.91
CA SER A 437 -27.75 -2.76 13.82
C SER A 437 -26.40 -2.88 13.09
N SER A 438 -26.33 -2.45 11.83
CA SER A 438 -25.08 -2.38 11.06
C SER A 438 -23.99 -1.58 11.77
N GLU A 439 -24.36 -0.50 12.46
CA GLU A 439 -23.45 0.30 13.30
C GLU A 439 -22.91 -0.50 14.49
N LYS A 440 -23.75 -1.30 15.16
CA LYS A 440 -23.28 -2.19 16.24
C LYS A 440 -22.39 -3.32 15.70
N MET A 441 -22.68 -3.84 14.52
CA MET A 441 -21.81 -4.81 13.83
C MET A 441 -20.45 -4.19 13.51
N ALA A 442 -20.43 -2.97 12.97
CA ALA A 442 -19.19 -2.25 12.69
C ALA A 442 -18.40 -1.99 13.97
N VAL A 443 -19.04 -1.59 15.08
CA VAL A 443 -18.36 -1.42 16.37
C VAL A 443 -17.81 -2.74 16.92
N LEU A 444 -18.57 -3.84 16.85
CA LEU A 444 -18.09 -5.16 17.28
C LEU A 444 -16.91 -5.63 16.42
N TYR A 445 -16.93 -5.31 15.13
CA TYR A 445 -15.82 -5.59 14.24
C TYR A 445 -14.61 -4.69 14.56
N GLU A 446 -14.76 -3.37 14.59
CA GLU A 446 -13.66 -2.42 14.84
C GLU A 446 -13.05 -2.59 16.23
N SER A 447 -13.88 -2.82 17.25
CA SER A 447 -13.45 -2.88 18.67
C SER A 447 -12.98 -4.26 19.11
N HIS A 448 -13.51 -5.33 18.50
CA HIS A 448 -13.29 -6.70 18.96
C HIS A 448 -12.87 -7.67 17.85
N GLY A 449 -12.82 -7.20 16.60
CA GLY A 449 -12.44 -7.94 15.40
C GLY A 449 -13.31 -9.17 15.15
N VAL A 450 -14.61 -9.05 15.42
CA VAL A 450 -15.63 -10.07 15.17
C VAL A 450 -16.12 -9.92 13.74
N THR A 451 -15.84 -10.89 12.88
CA THR A 451 -16.28 -10.83 11.47
C THR A 451 -17.78 -11.05 11.33
N PRO A 452 -18.41 -10.53 10.24
CA PRO A 452 -19.81 -10.80 9.94
C PRO A 452 -20.15 -12.29 9.88
N GLU A 453 -19.29 -13.11 9.27
CA GLU A 453 -19.49 -14.56 9.15
C GLU A 453 -19.49 -15.22 10.54
N LEU A 454 -18.65 -14.71 11.45
CA LEU A 454 -18.66 -15.16 12.84
C LEU A 454 -19.90 -14.69 13.59
N LEU A 455 -20.38 -13.47 13.35
CA LEU A 455 -21.63 -12.99 13.91
C LEU A 455 -22.81 -13.85 13.45
N GLU A 456 -22.87 -14.19 12.16
CA GLU A 456 -23.87 -15.10 11.59
C GLU A 456 -23.80 -16.49 12.23
N ALA A 457 -22.61 -17.08 12.33
CA ALA A 457 -22.42 -18.41 12.93
C ALA A 457 -22.88 -18.44 14.40
N VAL A 458 -22.50 -17.45 15.20
CA VAL A 458 -22.87 -17.37 16.62
C VAL A 458 -24.35 -17.03 16.82
N ALA A 459 -24.93 -16.21 15.94
CA ALA A 459 -26.35 -15.89 16.00
C ALA A 459 -27.21 -17.09 15.62
N GLY A 460 -26.79 -17.85 14.61
CA GLY A 460 -27.41 -19.13 14.22
C GLY A 460 -27.43 -20.13 15.37
N GLU A 461 -26.30 -20.33 16.08
CA GLU A 461 -26.23 -21.15 17.32
C GLU A 461 -27.24 -20.68 18.40
N GLY A 462 -27.52 -19.38 18.45
CA GLY A 462 -28.45 -18.75 19.39
C GLY A 462 -29.90 -18.64 18.91
N GLY A 463 -30.23 -19.15 17.72
CA GLY A 463 -31.57 -19.06 17.13
C GLY A 463 -32.01 -17.66 16.71
N CYS A 464 -31.06 -16.75 16.40
CA CYS A 464 -31.35 -15.43 15.84
C CYS A 464 -30.72 -15.28 14.45
N GLU A 465 -31.47 -14.68 13.53
CA GLU A 465 -30.94 -14.27 12.23
C GLU A 465 -30.35 -12.86 12.33
N ILE A 466 -29.14 -12.70 11.82
CA ILE A 466 -28.49 -11.39 11.61
C ILE A 466 -28.42 -11.17 10.11
N ASP A 467 -28.83 -9.99 9.66
CA ASP A 467 -28.70 -9.58 8.27
C ASP A 467 -27.52 -8.61 8.13
N VAL A 468 -26.45 -9.07 7.49
CA VAL A 468 -25.25 -8.28 7.25
C VAL A 468 -25.43 -7.55 5.91
N PRO A 469 -25.19 -6.22 5.84
CA PRO A 469 -25.15 -5.52 4.55
C PRO A 469 -24.04 -6.05 3.64
N SER A 470 -24.31 -6.24 2.36
CA SER A 470 -23.32 -6.66 1.34
C SER A 470 -22.11 -5.72 1.27
N ASP A 471 -22.35 -4.41 1.44
CA ASP A 471 -21.35 -3.34 1.43
C ASP A 471 -20.62 -3.13 2.77
N PHE A 472 -20.80 -4.04 3.74
CA PHE A 472 -20.19 -3.93 5.06
C PHE A 472 -18.66 -3.84 4.98
N TYR A 473 -18.02 -4.74 4.24
CA TYR A 473 -16.56 -4.76 4.11
C TYR A 473 -16.02 -3.54 3.37
N SER A 474 -16.66 -3.12 2.30
CA SER A 474 -16.23 -1.95 1.52
C SER A 474 -16.37 -0.66 2.34
N LYS A 475 -17.44 -0.50 3.11
CA LYS A 475 -17.64 0.66 4.02
C LYS A 475 -16.60 0.77 5.11
N ILE A 476 -16.16 -0.35 5.66
CA ILE A 476 -15.21 -0.35 6.76
C ILE A 476 -13.78 -0.20 6.22
N THR A 477 -13.41 -0.96 5.19
CA THR A 477 -12.06 -0.92 4.63
C THR A 477 -11.76 0.41 3.93
N SER A 478 -12.74 1.02 3.25
CA SER A 478 -12.58 2.30 2.57
C SER A 478 -12.16 3.46 3.48
N ARG A 479 -12.57 3.44 4.76
CA ARG A 479 -12.13 4.42 5.77
C ARG A 479 -10.64 4.32 6.08
N HIS A 480 -10.02 3.18 5.78
CA HIS A 480 -8.64 2.85 6.10
C HIS A 480 -7.77 2.65 4.85
N LEU A 481 -8.23 3.03 3.66
CA LEU A 481 -7.44 2.93 2.41
C LEU A 481 -6.49 4.12 2.20
N MET A 482 -6.87 5.30 2.71
CA MET A 482 -6.08 6.53 2.59
C MET A 482 -5.25 6.78 3.84
N GLY A 483 -4.01 7.24 3.64
CA GLY A 483 -3.20 7.77 4.73
C GLY A 483 -3.86 8.97 5.41
N GLU A 484 -3.63 9.15 6.70
CA GLU A 484 -4.05 10.38 7.37
C GLU A 484 -3.31 11.56 6.75
N LYS A 485 -4.05 12.49 6.11
CA LYS A 485 -3.47 13.79 5.75
C LYS A 485 -3.18 14.51 7.05
N ASN A 486 -1.91 14.51 7.48
CA ASN A 486 -1.43 15.50 8.43
C ASN A 486 -1.54 16.87 7.77
N ALA A 487 -2.73 17.46 7.88
CA ALA A 487 -2.93 18.87 7.62
C ALA A 487 -2.25 19.62 8.76
N GLU A 488 -0.92 19.74 8.69
CA GLU A 488 -0.29 20.88 9.35
C GLU A 488 -0.92 22.11 8.71
N GLU A 489 -1.80 22.79 9.46
CA GLU A 489 -2.24 24.15 9.14
C GLU A 489 -0.97 24.96 8.91
N THR A 490 -0.60 25.10 7.64
CA THR A 490 0.63 25.79 7.28
C THR A 490 0.32 27.24 7.50
N LEU A 491 0.71 27.75 8.67
CA LEU A 491 0.65 29.16 8.98
C LEU A 491 1.33 29.87 7.79
N VAL A 492 0.57 30.65 7.03
CA VAL A 492 1.10 31.32 5.84
C VAL A 492 2.00 32.44 6.31
N VAL A 493 3.27 32.12 6.51
CA VAL A 493 4.28 33.06 6.94
C VAL A 493 4.81 33.80 5.72
N ASN A 494 4.43 35.06 5.57
CA ASN A 494 4.93 35.96 4.51
C ASN A 494 6.38 36.43 4.79
N ALA A 495 7.32 35.49 4.94
CA ALA A 495 8.74 35.77 5.12
C ALA A 495 9.59 34.99 4.09
N PRO A 496 10.75 35.53 3.66
CA PRO A 496 11.76 34.78 2.93
C PRO A 496 12.20 33.50 3.67
N THR A 497 12.51 32.45 2.91
CA THR A 497 13.08 31.19 3.40
C THR A 497 14.35 31.44 4.22
N THR A 498 14.46 30.81 5.40
CA THR A 498 15.63 30.92 6.26
C THR A 498 16.72 29.97 5.77
N LYS A 499 17.97 30.46 5.62
CA LYS A 499 19.11 29.59 5.29
C LYS A 499 19.50 28.72 6.51
N PRO A 500 19.48 27.38 6.40
CA PRO A 500 19.84 26.46 7.48
C PRO A 500 21.37 26.33 7.63
N ALA A 501 22.01 27.28 8.31
CA ALA A 501 23.47 27.31 8.47
C ALA A 501 24.01 26.15 9.34
N TYR A 502 23.13 25.44 10.06
CA TYR A 502 23.48 24.24 10.83
C TYR A 502 23.90 23.05 9.96
N TYR A 503 23.59 23.03 8.66
CA TYR A 503 24.15 22.02 7.73
C TYR A 503 25.53 22.42 7.19
N ASP A 504 25.82 23.71 7.10
CA ASP A 504 27.12 24.20 6.59
C ASP A 504 28.26 23.86 7.56
N ASP A 505 28.01 24.02 8.87
CA ASP A 505 28.96 23.71 9.95
C ASP A 505 28.19 23.27 11.22
N PRO A 506 27.93 21.96 11.39
CA PRO A 506 27.16 21.44 12.51
C PRO A 506 27.78 21.71 13.89
N LYS A 507 29.09 21.97 13.94
CA LYS A 507 29.86 22.22 15.18
C LYS A 507 29.82 23.69 15.60
N LYS A 508 29.24 24.57 14.78
CA LYS A 508 29.17 26.00 15.04
C LYS A 508 28.14 26.33 16.12
N THR A 509 28.59 27.01 17.17
CA THR A 509 27.77 27.34 18.35
C THR A 509 27.33 28.81 18.40
N GLU A 510 27.95 29.69 17.59
CA GLU A 510 27.63 31.11 17.55
C GLU A 510 27.75 31.68 16.11
N ILE A 511 26.76 32.49 15.69
CA ILE A 511 26.80 33.28 14.44
C ILE A 511 26.11 34.63 14.61
N SER A 512 26.36 35.55 13.65
CA SER A 512 25.49 36.71 13.45
C SER A 512 24.50 36.47 12.31
N ALA A 513 23.26 36.93 12.49
CA ALA A 513 22.19 36.89 11.50
C ALA A 513 21.42 38.21 11.49
N LYS A 514 20.48 38.35 10.55
CA LYS A 514 19.62 39.51 10.42
C LYS A 514 18.16 39.12 10.64
N VAL A 515 17.45 39.89 11.45
CA VAL A 515 16.01 39.72 11.65
C VAL A 515 15.28 40.09 10.36
N VAL A 516 14.53 39.14 9.82
CA VAL A 516 13.75 39.32 8.58
C VAL A 516 12.30 39.65 8.90
N GLN A 517 11.75 39.05 9.96
CA GLN A 517 10.39 39.31 10.42
C GLN A 517 10.26 39.04 11.92
N VAL A 518 9.36 39.78 12.55
CA VAL A 518 8.99 39.63 13.96
C VAL A 518 7.50 39.30 14.01
N PHE A 519 7.16 38.27 14.77
CA PHE A 519 5.79 37.85 15.08
C PHE A 519 5.50 38.15 16.55
N ASP A 520 4.29 37.83 17.03
CA ASP A 520 3.91 38.12 18.41
C ASP A 520 4.76 37.36 19.44
N ASP A 521 5.13 36.12 19.15
CA ASP A 521 5.83 35.18 20.02
C ASP A 521 7.07 34.53 19.38
N ALA A 522 7.44 34.96 18.16
CA ALA A 522 8.58 34.38 17.45
C ALA A 522 9.32 35.39 16.56
N VAL A 523 10.56 35.05 16.20
CA VAL A 523 11.39 35.85 15.29
C VAL A 523 11.90 34.97 14.13
N ALA A 524 11.80 35.48 12.91
CA ALA A 524 12.38 34.85 11.72
C ALA A 524 13.66 35.58 11.27
N LEU A 525 14.67 34.80 10.90
CA LEU A 525 16.00 35.27 10.52
C LEU A 525 16.32 34.91 9.07
N ASP A 526 17.31 35.60 8.49
CA ASP A 526 17.83 35.30 7.15
C ASP A 526 18.60 33.98 7.10
N LYS A 527 19.30 33.65 8.19
CA LYS A 527 19.99 32.37 8.40
C LYS A 527 20.03 32.03 9.89
N THR A 528 20.15 30.75 10.23
CA THR A 528 20.25 30.31 11.63
C THR A 528 21.09 29.05 11.79
N ILE A 529 21.73 28.93 12.96
CA ILE A 529 22.38 27.69 13.45
C ILE A 529 21.44 26.85 14.32
N PHE A 530 20.24 27.34 14.65
CA PHE A 530 19.24 26.59 15.41
C PHE A 530 18.55 25.60 14.47
N TYR A 531 18.63 24.32 14.80
CA TYR A 531 17.88 23.27 14.15
C TYR A 531 16.42 23.36 14.62
N PRO A 532 15.44 23.50 13.72
CA PRO A 532 14.04 23.47 14.08
C PRO A 532 13.61 22.04 14.40
N GLU A 533 12.52 21.87 15.15
CA GLU A 533 11.92 20.55 15.36
C GLU A 533 11.69 19.82 14.02
N GLY A 534 12.11 18.56 13.94
CA GLY A 534 12.01 17.75 12.72
C GLY A 534 12.71 16.40 12.83
N GLY A 535 12.17 15.37 12.15
CA GLY A 535 12.70 14.00 12.22
C GLY A 535 12.66 13.41 13.64
N GLY A 536 11.68 13.83 14.44
CA GLY A 536 11.56 13.47 15.86
C GLY A 536 12.53 14.19 16.80
N GLN A 537 13.51 14.95 16.30
CA GLN A 537 14.41 15.73 17.15
C GLN A 537 13.75 17.05 17.54
N CYS A 538 13.62 17.32 18.85
CA CYS A 538 13.09 18.59 19.31
C CYS A 538 13.96 19.78 18.88
N GLY A 539 13.33 20.95 18.72
CA GLY A 539 14.02 22.18 18.34
C GLY A 539 15.12 22.59 19.31
N ASP A 540 16.14 23.25 18.78
CA ASP A 540 17.20 23.81 19.60
C ASP A 540 16.72 24.99 20.45
N ARG A 541 17.45 25.18 21.54
CA ARG A 541 17.32 26.31 22.46
C ARG A 541 18.63 27.08 22.51
N GLY A 542 18.57 28.25 23.13
CA GLY A 542 19.71 29.13 23.26
C GLY A 542 19.27 30.57 23.42
N PHE A 543 20.03 31.47 22.82
CA PHE A 543 19.84 32.91 22.93
C PHE A 543 19.98 33.61 21.57
N ILE A 544 19.13 34.61 21.35
CA ILE A 544 19.33 35.65 20.34
C ILE A 544 19.59 36.95 21.10
N ASP A 545 20.81 37.46 21.03
CA ASP A 545 21.35 38.47 21.94
C ASP A 545 21.07 38.06 23.40
N ASP A 546 20.25 38.81 24.13
CA ASP A 546 19.88 38.51 25.53
C ASP A 546 18.53 37.75 25.66
N ALA A 547 17.81 37.55 24.55
CA ALA A 547 16.51 36.88 24.59
C ALA A 547 16.68 35.36 24.55
N ARG A 548 16.15 34.67 25.56
CA ARG A 548 16.11 33.20 25.59
C ARG A 548 15.12 32.67 24.55
N ILE A 549 15.57 31.70 23.77
CA ILE A 549 14.76 30.95 22.81
C ILE A 549 14.30 29.65 23.48
N GLU A 550 12.99 29.48 23.57
CA GLU A 550 12.37 28.34 24.25
C GLU A 550 12.16 27.16 23.30
N ASP A 551 11.97 27.45 22.01
CA ASP A 551 11.73 26.46 20.98
C ASP A 551 12.08 27.03 19.59
N THR A 552 12.35 26.14 18.63
CA THR A 552 12.63 26.51 17.24
C THR A 552 11.78 25.63 16.31
N ARG A 553 10.97 26.24 15.45
CA ARG A 553 10.01 25.55 14.58
C ARG A 553 10.19 25.93 13.12
N LYS A 554 9.70 25.10 12.20
CA LYS A 554 9.76 25.36 10.74
C LYS A 554 8.36 25.43 10.15
N THR A 555 8.09 26.43 9.32
CA THR A 555 6.82 26.57 8.58
C THR A 555 7.10 27.17 7.21
N GLY A 556 6.68 26.50 6.12
CA GLY A 556 6.83 27.04 4.76
C GLY A 556 8.27 27.40 4.34
N GLY A 557 9.28 26.78 4.95
CA GLY A 557 10.71 27.09 4.74
C GLY A 557 11.27 28.22 5.62
N VAL A 558 10.43 28.85 6.44
CA VAL A 558 10.83 29.85 7.44
C VAL A 558 11.11 29.15 8.77
N ILE A 559 12.21 29.50 9.43
CA ILE A 559 12.52 29.01 10.78
C ILE A 559 12.15 30.08 11.81
N LEU A 560 11.22 29.73 12.68
CA LEU A 560 10.67 30.54 13.75
C LEU A 560 11.40 30.24 15.05
N HIS A 561 11.95 31.27 15.68
CA HIS A 561 12.63 31.18 16.98
C HIS A 561 11.66 31.71 18.04
N CYS A 562 11.04 30.80 18.80
CA CYS A 562 9.98 31.12 19.74
C CYS A 562 10.55 31.74 21.03
N THR A 563 10.06 32.92 21.37
CA THR A 563 10.48 33.65 22.57
C THR A 563 9.43 34.66 23.02
N PRO A 564 9.15 34.76 24.33
CA PRO A 564 8.23 35.77 24.87
C PRO A 564 8.76 37.20 24.67
N LEU A 565 10.03 37.38 24.32
CA LEU A 565 10.68 38.67 24.09
C LEU A 565 10.75 39.05 22.60
N ALA A 566 9.97 38.40 21.72
CA ALA A 566 10.01 38.65 20.28
C ALA A 566 9.82 40.13 19.91
N LYS A 567 8.96 40.86 20.65
CA LYS A 567 8.67 42.28 20.45
C LYS A 567 9.85 43.23 20.70
N ASN A 568 10.93 42.74 21.32
CA ASN A 568 12.15 43.53 21.53
C ASN A 568 13.01 43.65 20.26
N PHE A 569 12.75 42.82 19.25
CA PHE A 569 13.50 42.82 18.00
C PHE A 569 12.86 43.72 16.94
N ARG A 570 13.66 44.18 15.98
CA ARG A 570 13.19 44.96 14.83
C ARG A 570 13.63 44.33 13.52
N LYS A 571 12.76 44.37 12.52
CA LYS A 571 13.10 43.97 11.15
C LYS A 571 14.34 44.72 10.67
N GLY A 572 15.34 43.96 10.21
CA GLY A 572 16.61 44.46 9.73
C GLY A 572 17.73 44.54 10.78
N GLN A 573 17.42 44.32 12.06
CA GLN A 573 18.40 44.27 13.15
C GLN A 573 19.40 43.13 12.93
N LYS A 574 20.69 43.42 13.14
CA LYS A 574 21.72 42.37 13.25
C LYS A 574 21.72 41.84 14.68
N VAL A 575 21.64 40.53 14.82
CA VAL A 575 21.55 39.83 16.10
C VAL A 575 22.62 38.75 16.17
N ARG A 576 23.05 38.41 17.39
CA ARG A 576 23.99 37.33 17.68
C ARG A 576 23.23 36.12 18.21
N LEU A 577 23.48 34.97 17.62
CA LEU A 577 22.82 33.70 17.95
C LEU A 577 23.81 32.86 18.74
N LYS A 578 23.41 32.34 19.90
CA LYS A 578 24.21 31.42 20.71
C LYS A 578 23.38 30.19 21.09
N LEU A 579 23.86 29.00 20.75
CA LEU A 579 23.18 27.74 21.05
C LEU A 579 23.37 27.29 22.50
N ASP A 580 22.38 26.59 23.03
CA ASP A 580 22.54 25.69 24.16
C ASP A 580 23.26 24.42 23.69
N VAL A 581 24.57 24.37 23.93
CA VAL A 581 25.45 23.32 23.42
C VAL A 581 25.15 21.97 24.06
N ASP A 582 24.82 21.95 25.35
CA ASP A 582 24.55 20.70 26.08
C ASP A 582 23.26 20.04 25.58
N ARG A 583 22.21 20.84 25.35
CA ARG A 583 20.97 20.36 24.71
C ARG A 583 21.25 19.81 23.32
N ARG A 584 21.95 20.57 22.47
CA ARG A 584 22.30 20.13 21.11
C ARG A 584 23.07 18.83 21.13
N ASP A 585 24.04 18.71 22.04
CA ASP A 585 24.90 17.53 22.19
C ASP A 585 24.07 16.28 22.53
N ALA A 586 23.16 16.40 23.51
CA ALA A 586 22.25 15.33 23.90
C ALA A 586 21.31 14.90 22.76
N LEU A 587 20.65 15.87 22.09
CA LEU A 587 19.74 15.60 20.98
C LEU A 587 20.44 14.89 19.81
N THR A 588 21.64 15.37 19.43
CA THR A 588 22.43 14.79 18.33
C THR A 588 22.89 13.36 18.65
N ARG A 589 23.22 13.08 19.92
CA ARG A 589 23.52 11.71 20.39
C ARG A 589 22.29 10.82 20.30
N HIS A 590 21.15 11.26 20.84
CA HIS A 590 19.91 10.49 20.80
C HIS A 590 19.44 10.22 19.37
N HIS A 591 19.67 11.15 18.45
CA HIS A 591 19.34 10.97 17.03
C HIS A 591 20.19 9.88 16.38
N THR A 592 21.51 9.95 16.55
CA THR A 592 22.42 8.92 16.01
C THR A 592 22.14 7.56 16.67
N ALA A 593 21.83 7.56 17.98
CA ALA A 593 21.40 6.37 18.69
C ALA A 593 20.08 5.78 18.16
N THR A 594 19.16 6.60 17.62
CA THR A 594 17.93 6.10 16.97
C THR A 594 18.25 5.14 15.85
N HIS A 595 19.22 5.46 14.98
CA HIS A 595 19.64 4.60 13.88
C HIS A 595 20.17 3.25 14.39
N CYS A 596 21.04 3.28 15.41
CA CYS A 596 21.57 2.07 16.03
C CYS A 596 20.47 1.22 16.69
N VAL A 597 19.54 1.85 17.42
CA VAL A 597 18.42 1.17 18.09
C VAL A 597 17.43 0.60 17.06
N ASN A 598 17.15 1.33 15.98
CA ASN A 598 16.29 0.87 14.89
C ASN A 598 16.91 -0.36 14.19
N ALA A 599 18.19 -0.29 13.83
CA ALA A 599 18.92 -1.41 13.25
C ALA A 599 18.96 -2.63 14.19
N ALA A 600 19.28 -2.41 15.47
CA ALA A 600 19.30 -3.48 16.47
C ALA A 600 17.92 -4.12 16.66
N ALA A 601 16.85 -3.33 16.69
CA ALA A 601 15.48 -3.83 16.77
C ALA A 601 15.13 -4.70 15.55
N ARG A 602 15.54 -4.31 14.34
CA ARG A 602 15.34 -5.11 13.12
C ARG A 602 16.11 -6.42 13.14
N GLU A 603 17.35 -6.42 13.59
CA GLU A 603 18.15 -7.66 13.69
C GLU A 603 17.61 -8.63 14.73
N VAL A 604 17.10 -8.13 15.87
CA VAL A 604 16.63 -8.97 16.97
C VAL A 604 15.17 -9.41 16.78
N LEU A 605 14.29 -8.50 16.35
CA LEU A 605 12.86 -8.77 16.27
C LEU A 605 12.42 -9.25 14.88
N GLY A 606 13.16 -8.89 13.83
CA GLY A 606 12.87 -9.27 12.44
C GLY A 606 12.71 -8.08 11.49
N PRO A 607 12.75 -8.33 10.17
CA PRO A 607 12.75 -7.28 9.14
C PRO A 607 11.41 -6.56 8.99
N HIS A 608 10.32 -7.06 9.57
CA HIS A 608 9.03 -6.35 9.65
C HIS A 608 9.07 -5.13 10.55
N VAL A 609 10.15 -4.90 11.30
CA VAL A 609 10.35 -3.69 12.09
C VAL A 609 10.60 -2.50 11.15
N TRP A 610 9.67 -1.55 11.23
CA TRP A 610 9.68 -0.26 10.56
C TRP A 610 9.36 0.84 11.57
N GLN A 611 10.00 1.98 11.44
CA GLN A 611 9.72 3.15 12.26
C GLN A 611 8.35 3.73 11.88
N CYS A 612 7.51 3.92 12.89
CA CYS A 612 6.21 4.62 12.81
C CYS A 612 6.28 6.03 13.37
N GLY A 613 7.27 6.29 14.22
CA GLY A 613 7.41 7.56 14.94
C GLY A 613 8.67 7.58 15.78
N SER A 614 9.15 8.77 16.11
CA SER A 614 10.25 8.92 17.07
C SER A 614 10.22 10.29 17.70
N ARG A 615 10.76 10.38 18.92
CA ARG A 615 10.95 11.66 19.61
C ARG A 615 12.25 11.62 20.41
N LYS A 616 13.04 12.69 20.32
CA LYS A 616 14.33 12.81 20.98
C LYS A 616 14.34 14.09 21.82
N GLU A 617 14.49 13.91 23.14
CA GLU A 617 14.65 14.99 24.12
C GLU A 617 16.05 14.95 24.74
N GLU A 618 16.31 15.80 25.74
CA GLU A 618 17.62 15.92 26.39
C GLU A 618 17.96 14.73 27.30
N ASP A 619 16.97 14.18 27.97
CA ASP A 619 17.09 13.17 29.02
C ASP A 619 16.61 11.78 28.60
N GLU A 620 15.77 11.70 27.57
CA GLU A 620 15.33 10.44 26.97
C GLU A 620 14.91 10.61 25.51
N ALA A 621 14.79 9.48 24.83
CA ALA A 621 14.23 9.36 23.50
C ALA A 621 13.33 8.14 23.40
N HIS A 622 12.45 8.14 22.40
CA HIS A 622 11.68 6.97 22.05
C HIS A 622 11.63 6.76 20.54
N LEU A 623 11.51 5.49 20.17
CA LEU A 623 11.34 5.02 18.81
C LEU A 623 10.11 4.09 18.77
N ASP A 624 9.12 4.45 17.97
CA ASP A 624 7.92 3.67 17.75
C ASP A 624 8.16 2.79 16.52
N VAL A 625 8.07 1.48 16.69
CA VAL A 625 8.31 0.50 15.63
C VAL A 625 7.12 -0.43 15.42
N THR A 626 6.94 -0.91 14.20
CA THR A 626 6.00 -1.98 13.90
C THR A 626 6.46 -3.29 14.56
N HIS A 627 5.64 -3.83 15.45
CA HIS A 627 5.88 -5.14 16.08
C HIS A 627 4.56 -5.72 16.60
N PHE A 628 4.33 -7.01 16.34
CA PHE A 628 3.02 -7.67 16.54
C PHE A 628 2.71 -8.03 18.00
N GLU A 629 3.72 -8.07 18.85
CA GLU A 629 3.64 -8.35 20.29
C GLU A 629 4.50 -7.38 21.10
N LYS A 630 4.48 -7.51 22.43
CA LYS A 630 5.37 -6.73 23.29
C LYS A 630 6.71 -7.45 23.42
N PRO A 631 7.87 -6.82 23.10
CA PRO A 631 9.16 -7.45 23.26
C PRO A 631 9.41 -7.92 24.68
N SER A 632 9.92 -9.14 24.82
CA SER A 632 10.33 -9.71 26.09
C SER A 632 11.52 -8.96 26.68
N ARG A 633 11.76 -9.14 27.99
CA ARG A 633 12.94 -8.53 28.64
C ARG A 633 14.24 -8.97 27.98
N ASP A 634 14.33 -10.24 27.57
CA ASP A 634 15.53 -10.78 26.92
C ASP A 634 15.72 -10.18 25.53
N GLN A 635 14.65 -10.00 24.74
CA GLN A 635 14.72 -9.27 23.47
C GLN A 635 15.18 -7.82 23.67
N LEU A 636 14.66 -7.10 24.68
CA LEU A 636 15.11 -5.74 24.98
C LEU A 636 16.59 -5.67 25.37
N LEU A 637 17.08 -6.66 26.13
CA LEU A 637 18.50 -6.76 26.47
C LEU A 637 19.36 -7.05 25.23
N LEU A 638 18.91 -7.92 24.33
CA LEU A 638 19.60 -8.19 23.07
C LEU A 638 19.63 -6.95 22.16
N ILE A 639 18.55 -6.17 22.08
CA ILE A 639 18.52 -4.91 21.33
C ILE A 639 19.51 -3.92 21.95
N GLU A 640 19.54 -3.80 23.29
CA GLU A 640 20.49 -2.94 24.00
C GLU A 640 21.94 -3.38 23.75
N GLU A 641 22.23 -4.66 23.85
CA GLU A 641 23.55 -5.24 23.60
C GLU A 641 24.00 -4.96 22.16
N LYS A 642 23.15 -5.25 21.18
CA LYS A 642 23.44 -5.02 19.76
C LYS A 642 23.62 -3.53 19.44
N ALA A 643 22.76 -2.65 19.97
CA ALA A 643 22.89 -1.22 19.77
C ALA A 643 24.23 -0.68 20.34
N ASN A 644 24.65 -1.17 21.51
CA ASN A 644 25.95 -0.82 22.09
C ASN A 644 27.12 -1.49 21.37
N GLN A 645 26.93 -2.67 20.76
CA GLN A 645 27.94 -3.28 19.89
C GLN A 645 28.28 -2.34 18.73
N PHE A 646 27.27 -1.76 18.06
CA PHE A 646 27.50 -0.77 17.01
C PHE A 646 28.26 0.48 17.50
N VAL A 647 28.03 0.90 18.74
CA VAL A 647 28.79 2.00 19.36
C VAL A 647 30.26 1.61 19.56
N LEU A 648 30.52 0.40 20.07
CA LEU A 648 31.87 -0.12 20.32
C LEU A 648 32.67 -0.36 19.04
N GLU A 649 31.99 -0.75 17.96
CA GLU A 649 32.59 -0.95 16.64
C GLU A 649 32.98 0.37 15.94
N ALA A 650 32.52 1.52 16.46
CA ALA A 650 32.90 2.85 15.99
C ALA A 650 32.66 3.06 14.49
N HIS A 651 31.45 2.72 14.01
CA HIS A 651 31.04 2.90 12.63
C HIS A 651 31.03 4.39 12.22
N PRO A 652 31.64 4.76 11.08
CA PRO A 652 31.52 6.10 10.52
C PRO A 652 30.08 6.45 10.15
N VAL A 653 29.69 7.70 10.40
CA VAL A 653 28.40 8.25 9.97
C VAL A 653 28.65 9.24 8.84
N ARG A 654 28.10 8.95 7.67
CA ARG A 654 28.30 9.74 6.45
C ARG A 654 26.99 10.39 6.03
N VAL A 655 27.08 11.67 5.69
CA VAL A 655 25.94 12.44 5.18
C VAL A 655 26.22 12.80 3.73
N THR A 656 25.31 12.44 2.85
CA THR A 656 25.43 12.73 1.41
C THR A 656 24.11 13.27 0.87
N GLU A 657 24.19 14.16 -0.12
CA GLU A 657 23.03 14.56 -0.91
C GLU A 657 23.10 13.91 -2.29
N MET A 658 22.05 13.19 -2.67
CA MET A 658 21.95 12.50 -3.96
C MET A 658 20.55 12.63 -4.55
N ASN A 659 20.38 12.25 -5.83
CA ASN A 659 19.04 12.14 -6.41
C ASN A 659 18.26 11.01 -5.75
N ARG A 660 16.94 11.17 -5.63
CA ARG A 660 16.05 10.19 -5.01
C ARG A 660 16.10 8.84 -5.71
N GLY A 661 15.97 8.79 -7.03
CA GLY A 661 16.06 7.54 -7.79
C GLY A 661 17.39 6.81 -7.59
N GLU A 662 18.52 7.54 -7.56
CA GLU A 662 19.84 6.95 -7.27
C GLU A 662 19.92 6.39 -5.84
N ALA A 663 19.29 7.07 -4.87
CA ALA A 663 19.21 6.61 -3.49
C ALA A 663 18.35 5.34 -3.37
N GLU A 664 17.16 5.34 -3.98
CA GLU A 664 16.24 4.20 -4.01
C GLU A 664 16.89 2.99 -4.68
N GLU A 665 17.63 3.17 -5.77
CA GLU A 665 18.37 2.10 -6.44
C GLU A 665 19.48 1.52 -5.55
N LYS A 666 20.20 2.38 -4.82
CA LYS A 666 21.34 1.96 -4.00
C LYS A 666 20.93 1.32 -2.67
N TYR A 667 19.91 1.86 -2.01
CA TYR A 667 19.57 1.52 -0.62
C TYR A 667 18.14 0.98 -0.45
N GLY A 668 17.32 0.99 -1.50
CA GLY A 668 15.93 0.56 -1.46
C GLY A 668 15.01 1.47 -0.63
N PHE A 669 13.79 1.01 -0.38
CA PHE A 669 12.78 1.77 0.37
C PHE A 669 13.03 1.87 1.88
N ARG A 670 14.07 1.19 2.39
CA ARG A 670 14.51 1.35 3.77
C ARG A 670 14.97 2.77 4.08
N LEU A 671 15.28 3.56 3.05
CA LEU A 671 15.50 5.00 3.18
C LEU A 671 14.35 5.75 3.87
N TYR A 672 13.10 5.26 3.76
CA TYR A 672 11.90 5.98 4.21
C TYR A 672 11.39 5.55 5.59
N GLN A 673 12.25 4.98 6.45
CA GLN A 673 11.92 4.69 7.86
C GLN A 673 11.47 5.96 8.61
N GLY A 674 12.10 7.10 8.32
CA GLY A 674 11.73 8.40 8.88
C GLY A 674 10.53 9.10 8.22
N GLY A 675 9.86 8.45 7.26
CA GLY A 675 8.83 9.03 6.40
C GLY A 675 9.32 9.32 4.98
N GLY A 676 8.38 9.56 4.06
CA GLY A 676 8.67 9.83 2.65
C GLY A 676 9.51 11.10 2.46
N ALA A 677 10.58 11.02 1.67
CA ALA A 677 11.42 12.18 1.43
C ALA A 677 10.82 13.14 0.37
N ILE A 678 10.77 14.42 0.71
CA ILE A 678 10.23 15.47 -0.14
C ILE A 678 11.32 16.00 -1.07
N GLY A 679 11.00 16.08 -2.37
CA GLY A 679 11.86 16.63 -3.42
C GLY A 679 12.71 15.59 -4.14
N ASN A 680 13.37 16.03 -5.22
CA ASN A 680 14.18 15.17 -6.08
C ASN A 680 15.59 14.88 -5.52
N ARG A 681 16.06 15.68 -4.57
CA ARG A 681 17.33 15.49 -3.87
C ARG A 681 17.06 15.14 -2.42
N VAL A 682 17.70 14.08 -1.95
CA VAL A 682 17.56 13.54 -0.61
C VAL A 682 18.86 13.65 0.15
N ARG A 683 18.77 14.09 1.42
CA ARG A 683 19.85 14.00 2.38
C ARG A 683 19.84 12.59 2.98
N VAL A 684 20.80 11.77 2.58
CA VAL A 684 20.97 10.41 3.05
C VAL A 684 22.00 10.40 4.18
N VAL A 685 21.62 9.82 5.31
CA VAL A 685 22.49 9.54 6.44
C VAL A 685 22.76 8.05 6.46
N GLU A 686 24.03 7.68 6.32
CA GLU A 686 24.50 6.31 6.33
C GLU A 686 25.38 6.09 7.57
N VAL A 687 24.91 5.26 8.49
CA VAL A 687 25.74 4.66 9.53
C VAL A 687 26.34 3.40 8.91
N GLU A 688 27.61 3.48 8.49
CA GLU A 688 28.25 2.48 7.64
C GLU A 688 28.09 1.06 8.21
N GLY A 689 27.51 0.15 7.42
CA GLY A 689 27.27 -1.24 7.84
C GLY A 689 26.16 -1.47 8.85
N VAL A 690 25.44 -0.42 9.30
CA VAL A 690 24.40 -0.51 10.34
C VAL A 690 23.03 -0.07 9.81
N ASP A 691 22.93 1.14 9.27
CA ASP A 691 21.65 1.73 8.88
C ASP A 691 21.80 2.84 7.83
N VAL A 692 20.76 3.04 7.04
CA VAL A 692 20.72 4.12 6.04
C VAL A 692 19.31 4.66 5.89
N GLU A 693 19.16 5.98 6.08
CA GLU A 693 17.86 6.64 6.04
C GLU A 693 17.95 8.03 5.37
N ALA A 694 16.86 8.44 4.72
CA ALA A 694 16.65 9.81 4.30
C ALA A 694 16.28 10.64 5.55
N CYS A 695 17.27 11.30 6.16
CA CYS A 695 17.10 11.98 7.43
C CYS A 695 17.58 13.43 7.41
N GLY A 696 16.74 14.35 7.89
CA GLY A 696 17.06 15.77 8.03
C GLY A 696 17.82 16.13 9.31
N GLY A 697 17.92 15.21 10.27
CA GLY A 697 18.51 15.44 11.58
C GLY A 697 19.99 15.83 11.59
N LEU A 698 20.46 16.31 12.74
CA LEU A 698 21.89 16.39 13.03
C LEU A 698 22.36 15.07 13.65
N HIS A 699 23.57 14.67 13.30
CA HIS A 699 24.15 13.38 13.68
C HIS A 699 25.59 13.55 14.18
N ARG A 700 26.07 12.54 14.90
CA ARG A 700 27.50 12.37 15.19
C ARG A 700 28.23 11.94 13.94
N ASP A 701 29.54 12.18 13.90
CA ASP A 701 30.40 11.74 12.81
C ASP A 701 30.76 10.24 12.93
N ASN A 702 30.59 9.67 14.14
CA ASN A 702 30.90 8.27 14.44
C ASN A 702 29.99 7.74 15.57
N THR A 703 29.64 6.44 15.52
CA THR A 703 28.78 5.82 16.55
C THR A 703 29.43 5.79 17.94
N SER A 704 30.75 5.77 18.04
CA SER A 704 31.46 5.80 19.34
C SER A 704 31.19 7.09 20.15
N GLU A 705 30.83 8.19 19.49
CA GLU A 705 30.51 9.46 20.14
C GLU A 705 29.13 9.48 20.81
N ILE A 706 28.28 8.48 20.53
CA ILE A 706 26.99 8.29 21.19
C ILE A 706 27.19 8.01 22.68
N GLY A 707 28.20 7.21 23.03
CA GLY A 707 28.37 6.64 24.36
C GLY A 707 27.37 5.52 24.65
N PHE A 708 27.26 5.12 25.91
CA PHE A 708 26.37 4.02 26.33
C PHE A 708 24.90 4.31 25.98
N ILE A 709 24.22 3.32 25.40
CA ILE A 709 22.79 3.35 25.13
C ILE A 709 22.09 2.47 26.17
N LYS A 710 21.09 3.01 26.86
CA LYS A 710 20.25 2.27 27.80
C LYS A 710 18.83 2.19 27.27
N ILE A 711 18.33 0.99 27.02
CA ILE A 711 16.91 0.67 26.80
C ILE A 711 16.31 0.33 28.16
N PHE A 712 15.36 1.15 28.60
CA PHE A 712 14.77 1.03 29.93
C PHE A 712 13.28 0.68 29.90
N GLY A 713 12.68 0.54 28.71
CA GLY A 713 11.32 0.06 28.60
C GLY A 713 10.82 -0.10 27.18
N ALA A 714 9.77 -0.90 27.06
CA ALA A 714 8.93 -0.95 25.89
C ALA A 714 7.46 -0.95 26.29
N GLU A 715 6.66 -0.18 25.56
CA GLU A 715 5.21 -0.11 25.73
C GLU A 715 4.52 -0.33 24.39
N GLN A 716 3.42 -1.09 24.40
CA GLN A 716 2.59 -1.24 23.21
C GLN A 716 1.69 0.01 23.14
N VAL A 717 1.96 0.88 22.17
CA VAL A 717 1.21 2.13 21.97
C VAL A 717 -0.19 1.80 21.45
N GLN A 718 -0.22 0.88 20.50
CA GLN A 718 -1.42 0.32 19.89
C GLN A 718 -1.07 -1.05 19.30
N ASP A 719 -2.07 -1.75 18.79
CA ASP A 719 -1.85 -3.05 18.18
C ASP A 719 -0.92 -2.91 16.95
N GLY A 720 0.10 -3.77 16.87
CA GLY A 720 1.11 -3.71 15.83
C GLY A 720 2.16 -2.60 15.97
N VAL A 721 2.11 -1.73 17.00
CA VAL A 721 3.11 -0.67 17.22
C VAL A 721 3.64 -0.68 18.66
N THR A 722 4.95 -0.83 18.80
CA THR A 722 5.67 -0.83 20.07
C THR A 722 6.61 0.37 20.16
N ARG A 723 6.53 1.11 21.25
CA ARG A 723 7.46 2.17 21.61
C ARG A 723 8.62 1.62 22.43
N LEU A 724 9.83 1.76 21.91
CA LEU A 724 11.08 1.51 22.62
C LEU A 724 11.54 2.82 23.26
N ARG A 725 11.75 2.82 24.58
CA ARG A 725 12.26 3.98 25.32
C ARG A 725 13.72 3.77 25.67
N TYR A 726 14.55 4.73 25.31
CA TYR A 726 15.99 4.65 25.49
C TYR A 726 16.61 6.01 25.81
N ALA A 727 17.84 5.98 26.30
CA ALA A 727 18.67 7.16 26.50
C ALA A 727 20.11 6.85 26.05
N ALA A 728 20.86 7.88 25.69
CA ALA A 728 22.23 7.77 25.21
C ALA A 728 23.21 8.67 25.99
N GLY A 729 24.45 8.25 26.12
CA GLY A 729 25.53 9.03 26.73
C GLY A 729 25.25 9.38 28.21
N PRO A 730 25.44 10.65 28.62
CA PRO A 730 25.21 11.06 30.01
C PRO A 730 23.78 10.81 30.51
N ALA A 731 22.78 10.90 29.63
CA ALA A 731 21.38 10.63 29.96
C ALA A 731 21.17 9.14 30.29
N ALA A 732 21.80 8.25 29.52
CA ALA A 732 21.77 6.80 29.76
C ALA A 732 22.33 6.44 31.13
N LEU A 733 23.45 7.05 31.53
CA LEU A 733 24.07 6.81 32.84
C LEU A 733 23.15 7.21 33.99
N LYS A 734 22.39 8.31 33.84
CA LYS A 734 21.39 8.72 34.85
C LYS A 734 20.27 7.67 34.96
N LYS A 735 19.74 7.20 33.83
CA LYS A 735 18.70 6.16 33.79
C LYS A 735 19.19 4.84 34.38
N ALA A 736 20.40 4.41 34.04
CA ALA A 736 20.99 3.17 34.55
C ALA A 736 21.29 3.18 36.06
N ARG A 737 21.35 4.36 36.70
CA ARG A 737 21.48 4.48 38.16
C ARG A 737 20.14 4.52 38.90
N SER A 738 19.05 4.78 38.17
CA SER A 738 17.69 4.86 38.72
C SER A 738 16.87 3.59 38.51
N ASP A 739 17.20 2.80 37.48
CA ASP A 739 16.86 1.38 37.35
C ASP A 739 17.61 0.55 38.39
#